data_AF-A0AAN6M4Z6-F1
#
_entry.id   AF-A0AAN6M4Z6-F1
#
_cell.length_a   1.000
_cell.length_b   1.000
_cell.length_c   1.000
_cell.angle_alpha   90.00
_cell.angle_beta   90.00
_cell.angle_gamma   90.00
#
_symmetry.space_group_name_H-M   'P 1'
#
loop_
_entity.id
_entity.type
_entity.pdbx_description
1 polymer ?
#
loop_
_entity_poly.entity_id
_entity_poly.type
_entity_poly.pdbx_seq_one_letter_code
_entity_poly.pdbx_strand_id
1 'polypeptide(L)'
;MRRTLPCQLRLRKTIWPIPPSQSTPRSTSSSAPEQTPLRAAYYRGGTARAVVLQPQDLPANHAKWRAVFRQLLACVGQGEPFGRQLHRLTKGTSSLGRICLVEPHHTSDPGDPSVPHIDYTLVSLDTKSGHVDVSSNSGNLISAVGPYAYNARLLPPDIYRIKDGYVTVRIRNTNTLKLVESTFAVCGGQAAVTGKYGVDGVNGKASEITLAFQDPTRSVTKKAFPTGRAVDVIEGLKVTCVDGAVPVVFVRADAAGIPGTILPHELTGQKMKLSLLEKVRRSAAVAMGISDDESSVPRTIPNIAIVSQSTQHTTVSGATLKASQMDVVLRFISDSEPHPTIPLTGALTTALAARMPGTIVEQLLTPEEAVTGHLTIAHPSGKIHVKLERDISKTTPSMWVGHVSTTAQRLFAGKIYWTDSSRDAETNMITNANNTQHSLGLDFVNELRLRESPQSLVERFYQENISVAGSTSRLERKPDRQMQPSLAQQGLQFPVPSTTRDETHLLRELSTLRTSLSHFTSVYPSPRSPRAKAEPPSPSNISHHLSAIVQHINILTASLAPVPRPLRTVRPDQQKGDEWHRWAKMFSRWDRIRTLREAEKKNIRRESNKSLQARWRDAQLNRLGKRGTPVAMGRWRNKLLSG
;
A
#
# COMPACT_ATOMS: atom_id res chain seq x y z
N MET A 1 -33.78 -78.77 24.67
CA MET A 1 -34.85 -78.87 23.66
C MET A 1 -34.68 -77.74 22.65
N ARG A 2 -34.51 -78.10 21.36
CA ARG A 2 -35.06 -77.44 20.14
C ARG A 2 -34.76 -75.93 19.96
N ARG A 3 -34.09 -75.41 18.92
CA ARG A 3 -34.02 -75.66 17.45
C ARG A 3 -32.86 -74.76 16.92
N THR A 4 -31.85 -75.12 16.11
CA THR A 4 -31.76 -75.64 14.70
C THR A 4 -32.67 -74.89 13.73
N LEU A 5 -32.19 -74.04 12.80
CA LEU A 5 -31.73 -74.36 11.43
C LEU A 5 -31.39 -73.04 10.66
N PRO A 6 -30.83 -73.09 9.41
CA PRO A 6 -29.59 -72.38 9.08
C PRO A 6 -29.64 -71.58 7.76
N CYS A 7 -28.46 -71.10 7.37
CA CYS A 7 -28.04 -70.74 6.02
C CYS A 7 -28.63 -71.63 4.91
N GLN A 8 -29.21 -71.03 3.86
CA GLN A 8 -29.31 -71.65 2.53
C GLN A 8 -28.97 -70.62 1.45
N LEU A 9 -27.81 -70.84 0.84
CA LEU A 9 -27.48 -70.43 -0.53
C LEU A 9 -28.37 -71.19 -1.52
N ARG A 10 -29.00 -70.49 -2.47
CA ARG A 10 -29.39 -71.07 -3.76
C ARG A 10 -29.13 -70.09 -4.90
N LEU A 11 -28.16 -70.48 -5.73
CA LEU A 11 -27.87 -69.93 -7.04
C LEU A 11 -29.10 -70.00 -7.95
N ARG A 12 -29.43 -68.89 -8.61
CA ARG A 12 -30.10 -68.91 -9.92
C ARG A 12 -29.26 -68.09 -10.90
N LYS A 13 -28.58 -68.81 -11.81
CA LYS A 13 -28.02 -68.26 -13.04
C LYS A 13 -29.19 -67.85 -13.93
N THR A 14 -29.36 -66.56 -14.17
CA THR A 14 -30.20 -66.05 -15.25
C THR A 14 -29.26 -65.41 -16.26
N ILE A 15 -28.93 -66.16 -17.31
CA ILE A 15 -28.15 -65.70 -18.45
C ILE A 15 -29.11 -64.93 -19.36
N TRP A 16 -28.95 -63.61 -19.46
CA TRP A 16 -29.57 -62.80 -20.51
C TRP A 16 -28.57 -62.68 -21.68
N PRO A 17 -28.95 -62.98 -22.93
CA PRO A 17 -28.07 -62.82 -24.07
C PRO A 17 -27.96 -61.33 -24.43
N ILE A 18 -26.75 -60.78 -24.37
CA ILE A 18 -26.42 -59.46 -24.91
C ILE A 18 -26.31 -59.63 -26.44
N PRO A 19 -27.04 -58.87 -27.27
CA PRO A 19 -26.87 -58.93 -28.72
C PRO A 19 -25.50 -58.36 -29.10
N PRO A 20 -24.83 -58.88 -30.14
CA PRO A 20 -23.57 -58.32 -30.58
C PRO A 20 -23.83 -56.95 -31.21
N SER A 21 -23.63 -55.88 -30.43
CA SER A 21 -23.55 -54.54 -31.02
C SER A 21 -22.26 -54.49 -31.83
N GLN A 22 -22.40 -54.48 -33.15
CA GLN A 22 -21.37 -53.98 -34.06
C GLN A 22 -21.15 -52.50 -33.76
N SER A 23 -20.37 -52.19 -32.73
CA SER A 23 -19.73 -50.89 -32.61
C SER A 23 -18.39 -51.00 -33.33
N THR A 24 -18.34 -50.47 -34.54
CA THR A 24 -17.09 -49.99 -35.14
C THR A 24 -16.29 -49.26 -34.07
N PRO A 25 -14.96 -49.44 -33.97
CA PRO A 25 -14.17 -48.62 -33.09
C PRO A 25 -14.28 -47.19 -33.63
N ARG A 26 -15.13 -46.38 -33.00
CA ARG A 26 -15.03 -44.93 -33.15
C ARG A 26 -13.62 -44.62 -32.67
N SER A 27 -12.79 -44.20 -33.62
CA SER A 27 -11.58 -43.44 -33.37
C SER A 27 -11.96 -42.17 -32.59
N THR A 28 -12.18 -42.30 -31.29
CA THR A 28 -12.14 -41.17 -30.38
C THR A 28 -10.67 -40.94 -30.10
N SER A 29 -10.01 -40.17 -30.96
CA SER A 29 -8.82 -39.43 -30.55
C SER A 29 -9.26 -38.32 -29.59
N SER A 30 -9.80 -38.69 -28.43
CA SER A 30 -9.87 -37.77 -27.30
C SER A 30 -8.49 -37.86 -26.64
N SER A 31 -7.51 -37.11 -27.14
CA SER A 31 -6.26 -36.96 -26.40
C SER A 31 -6.64 -36.43 -25.02
N ALA A 32 -6.39 -37.25 -23.99
CA ALA A 32 -6.53 -36.81 -22.62
C ALA A 32 -5.68 -35.53 -22.44
N PRO A 33 -6.17 -34.52 -21.69
CA PRO A 33 -5.47 -33.25 -21.61
C PRO A 33 -4.11 -33.46 -20.91
N GLU A 34 -3.04 -33.12 -21.62
CA GLU A 34 -1.66 -33.30 -21.15
C GLU A 34 -1.25 -32.19 -20.16
N GLN A 35 -0.33 -32.54 -19.25
CA GLN A 35 0.27 -31.56 -18.35
C GLN A 35 1.37 -30.77 -19.04
N THR A 36 1.25 -29.45 -19.02
CA THR A 36 2.24 -28.51 -19.56
C THR A 36 3.13 -27.98 -18.42
N PRO A 37 4.47 -28.01 -18.58
CA PRO A 37 5.38 -27.46 -17.58
C PRO A 37 5.50 -25.92 -17.66
N LEU A 38 5.64 -25.27 -16.50
CA LEU A 38 5.96 -23.86 -16.34
C LEU A 38 7.18 -23.71 -15.42
N ARG A 39 8.12 -22.82 -15.77
CA ARG A 39 9.24 -22.49 -14.87
C ARG A 39 8.72 -21.71 -13.67
N ALA A 40 9.14 -22.10 -12.48
CA ALA A 40 8.70 -21.48 -11.25
C ALA A 40 9.75 -21.58 -10.15
N ALA A 41 9.67 -20.65 -9.21
CA ALA A 41 10.30 -20.79 -7.92
C ALA A 41 9.25 -20.75 -6.80
N TYR A 42 9.57 -21.32 -5.66
CA TYR A 42 8.74 -21.21 -4.46
C TYR A 42 9.55 -20.53 -3.37
N TYR A 43 9.05 -19.43 -2.85
CA TYR A 43 9.75 -18.61 -1.87
C TYR A 43 8.91 -18.44 -0.60
N ARG A 44 9.61 -18.40 0.53
CA ARG A 44 9.15 -17.71 1.72
C ARG A 44 9.59 -16.25 1.64
N GLY A 45 8.65 -15.32 1.80
CA GLY A 45 8.93 -13.90 2.01
C GLY A 45 8.28 -13.47 3.32
N GLY A 46 9.08 -13.01 4.28
CA GLY A 46 8.65 -12.75 5.65
C GLY A 46 7.92 -13.95 6.24
N THR A 47 6.67 -13.73 6.65
CA THR A 47 5.77 -14.75 7.21
C THR A 47 4.78 -15.33 6.18
N ALA A 48 5.03 -15.16 4.88
CA ALA A 48 4.20 -15.66 3.79
C ALA A 48 4.98 -16.55 2.83
N ARG A 49 4.27 -17.32 1.99
CA ARG A 49 4.87 -18.12 0.90
C ARG A 49 4.13 -17.90 -0.41
N ALA A 50 4.86 -17.91 -1.52
CA ALA A 50 4.29 -17.77 -2.85
C ALA A 50 5.07 -18.53 -3.91
N VAL A 51 4.34 -18.91 -4.95
CA VAL A 51 4.93 -19.34 -6.22
C VAL A 51 5.34 -18.07 -6.98
N VAL A 52 6.59 -18.00 -7.40
CA VAL A 52 7.13 -16.90 -8.21
C VAL A 52 7.24 -17.39 -9.65
N LEU A 53 6.62 -16.66 -10.57
CA LEU A 53 6.59 -16.93 -12.00
C LEU A 53 7.12 -15.70 -12.76
N GLN A 54 7.75 -15.94 -13.90
CA GLN A 54 8.01 -14.86 -14.85
C GLN A 54 6.85 -14.84 -15.86
N PRO A 55 6.23 -13.68 -16.13
CA PRO A 55 5.20 -13.54 -17.16
C PRO A 55 5.55 -14.17 -18.51
N GLN A 56 6.81 -14.05 -18.96
CA GLN A 56 7.29 -14.65 -20.20
C GLN A 56 7.25 -16.19 -20.23
N ASP A 57 7.23 -16.85 -19.08
CA ASP A 57 7.12 -18.30 -18.96
C ASP A 57 5.65 -18.78 -18.94
N LEU A 58 4.67 -17.87 -18.82
CA LEU A 58 3.24 -18.18 -18.87
C LEU A 58 2.76 -18.35 -20.33
N PRO A 59 1.58 -18.96 -20.56
CA PRO A 59 1.01 -19.04 -21.90
C PRO A 59 0.87 -17.65 -22.52
N ALA A 60 1.27 -17.49 -23.79
CA ALA A 60 1.20 -16.20 -24.49
C ALA A 60 -0.22 -15.60 -24.53
N ASN A 61 -1.25 -16.44 -24.44
CA ASN A 61 -2.64 -16.00 -24.31
C ASN A 61 -2.98 -15.72 -22.83
N HIS A 62 -3.10 -14.44 -22.47
CA HIS A 62 -3.51 -13.98 -21.13
C HIS A 62 -4.84 -14.59 -20.64
N ALA A 63 -5.75 -14.94 -21.55
CA ALA A 63 -7.02 -15.58 -21.16
C ALA A 63 -6.81 -16.91 -20.41
N LYS A 64 -5.71 -17.62 -20.69
CA LYS A 64 -5.34 -18.88 -20.03
C LYS A 64 -4.72 -18.67 -18.64
N TRP A 65 -4.23 -17.47 -18.32
CA TRP A 65 -3.55 -17.22 -17.04
C TRP A 65 -4.46 -17.45 -15.85
N ARG A 66 -5.74 -17.09 -15.95
CA ARG A 66 -6.72 -17.33 -14.87
C ARG A 66 -6.87 -18.82 -14.56
N ALA A 67 -6.92 -19.67 -15.60
CA ALA A 67 -6.98 -21.11 -15.45
C ALA A 67 -5.71 -21.67 -14.82
N VAL A 68 -4.53 -21.21 -15.28
CA VAL A 68 -3.24 -21.53 -14.65
C VAL A 68 -3.26 -21.18 -13.17
N PHE A 69 -3.59 -19.94 -12.81
CA PHE A 69 -3.57 -19.47 -11.43
C PHE A 69 -4.55 -20.25 -10.54
N ARG A 70 -5.76 -20.56 -11.03
CA ARG A 70 -6.72 -21.41 -10.31
C ARG A 70 -6.25 -22.85 -10.11
N GLN A 71 -5.45 -23.38 -11.02
CA GLN A 71 -4.87 -24.72 -10.89
C GLN A 71 -3.64 -24.76 -9.98
N LEU A 72 -2.93 -23.65 -9.82
CA LEU A 72 -1.77 -23.57 -8.94
C LEU A 72 -2.16 -23.19 -7.51
N LEU A 73 -3.16 -22.31 -7.37
CA LEU A 73 -3.61 -21.77 -6.10
C LEU A 73 -4.71 -22.63 -5.48
N ALA A 74 -4.57 -22.94 -4.20
CA ALA A 74 -5.65 -23.53 -3.43
C ALA A 74 -6.68 -22.48 -3.03
N CYS A 75 -7.95 -22.87 -3.10
CA CYS A 75 -9.10 -22.10 -2.65
C CYS A 75 -9.97 -23.03 -1.81
N VAL A 76 -10.28 -22.63 -0.56
CA VAL A 76 -11.08 -23.45 0.37
C VAL A 76 -12.50 -23.66 -0.17
N GLY A 77 -13.02 -22.69 -0.94
CA GLY A 77 -14.36 -22.72 -1.52
C GLY A 77 -14.53 -23.55 -2.79
N GLN A 78 -13.46 -24.06 -3.42
CA GLN A 78 -13.55 -24.83 -4.68
C GLN A 78 -14.03 -26.28 -4.52
N GLY A 79 -14.99 -26.50 -3.63
CA GLY A 79 -15.70 -27.78 -3.55
C GLY A 79 -14.79 -28.99 -3.31
N GLU A 80 -13.64 -28.81 -2.67
CA GLU A 80 -12.79 -29.93 -2.27
C GLU A 80 -13.33 -30.48 -0.95
N PRO A 81 -14.07 -31.60 -0.96
CA PRO A 81 -14.89 -32.03 0.16
C PRO A 81 -14.07 -32.42 1.39
N PHE A 82 -12.76 -32.64 1.22
CA PHE A 82 -11.87 -33.09 2.28
C PHE A 82 -11.05 -31.95 2.92
N GLY A 83 -11.08 -30.72 2.38
CA GLY A 83 -10.35 -29.56 2.90
C GLY A 83 -8.83 -29.71 2.98
N ARG A 84 -8.24 -30.65 2.22
CA ARG A 84 -6.81 -30.98 2.22
C ARG A 84 -6.01 -30.29 1.13
N GLN A 85 -6.66 -29.81 0.06
CA GLN A 85 -6.05 -29.04 -1.02
C GLN A 85 -4.86 -29.73 -1.73
N LEU A 86 -4.92 -31.06 -1.87
CA LEU A 86 -3.77 -31.88 -2.33
C LEU A 86 -3.39 -31.71 -3.81
N HIS A 87 -4.28 -31.17 -4.63
CA HIS A 87 -4.06 -31.00 -6.07
C HIS A 87 -3.49 -29.62 -6.44
N ARG A 88 -3.00 -28.87 -5.45
CA ARG A 88 -2.55 -27.47 -5.59
C ARG A 88 -1.21 -27.30 -4.87
N LEU A 89 -0.40 -26.34 -5.32
CA LEU A 89 0.92 -26.07 -4.73
C LEU A 89 0.83 -25.28 -3.44
N THR A 90 -0.21 -24.47 -3.31
CA THR A 90 -0.36 -23.53 -2.21
C THR A 90 -1.40 -24.00 -1.22
N LYS A 91 -1.40 -23.41 -0.02
CA LYS A 91 -2.45 -23.62 0.97
C LYS A 91 -3.42 -22.44 0.86
N GLY A 92 -4.73 -22.71 0.82
CA GLY A 92 -5.82 -21.75 0.63
C GLY A 92 -6.08 -20.87 1.85
N THR A 93 -5.01 -20.39 2.49
CA THR A 93 -5.02 -19.37 3.54
C THR A 93 -4.37 -18.12 2.97
N SER A 94 -4.80 -16.94 3.41
CA SER A 94 -4.33 -15.66 2.87
C SER A 94 -2.81 -15.48 2.84
N SER A 95 -2.05 -16.09 3.76
CA SER A 95 -0.58 -15.97 3.84
C SER A 95 0.21 -17.00 3.03
N LEU A 96 -0.43 -18.09 2.57
CA LEU A 96 0.26 -19.24 1.95
C LEU A 96 -0.29 -19.59 0.55
N GLY A 97 -1.20 -18.76 0.02
CA GLY A 97 -2.02 -19.01 -1.18
C GLY A 97 -1.86 -17.96 -2.28
N ARG A 98 -0.62 -17.58 -2.65
CA ARG A 98 -0.40 -16.48 -3.60
C ARG A 98 0.64 -16.79 -4.70
N ILE A 99 0.51 -16.08 -5.81
CA ILE A 99 1.48 -16.05 -6.92
C ILE A 99 2.09 -14.65 -6.99
N CYS A 100 3.39 -14.60 -7.26
CA CYS A 100 4.14 -13.39 -7.56
C CYS A 100 4.60 -13.46 -9.01
N LEU A 101 4.11 -12.56 -9.85
CA LEU A 101 4.69 -12.34 -11.18
C LEU A 101 5.85 -11.37 -11.03
N VAL A 102 7.02 -11.73 -11.57
CA VAL A 102 8.22 -10.90 -11.49
C VAL A 102 8.90 -10.85 -12.85
N GLU A 103 9.09 -9.64 -13.37
CA GLU A 103 9.73 -9.38 -14.65
C GLU A 103 10.66 -8.16 -14.57
N PRO A 104 11.69 -8.07 -15.44
CA PRO A 104 12.44 -6.83 -15.63
C PRO A 104 11.51 -5.67 -15.90
N HIS A 105 11.82 -4.51 -15.32
CA HIS A 105 11.12 -3.29 -15.71
C HIS A 105 11.61 -2.84 -17.10
N HIS A 106 10.71 -2.76 -18.06
CA HIS A 106 11.02 -2.34 -19.43
C HIS A 106 10.99 -0.80 -19.51
N THR A 107 12.17 -0.17 -19.46
CA THR A 107 12.36 1.29 -19.55
C THR A 107 13.54 1.62 -20.45
N SER A 108 13.51 2.81 -21.07
CA SER A 108 14.56 3.34 -21.94
C SER A 108 15.66 4.12 -21.20
N ASP A 109 15.52 4.41 -19.90
CA ASP A 109 16.55 5.11 -19.11
C ASP A 109 16.88 4.35 -17.81
N PRO A 110 17.85 3.41 -17.83
CA PRO A 110 18.29 2.67 -16.65
C PRO A 110 19.12 3.49 -15.66
N GLY A 111 19.51 4.74 -16.00
CA GLY A 111 20.38 5.59 -15.19
C GLY A 111 19.67 6.48 -14.17
N ASP A 112 18.36 6.72 -14.33
CA ASP A 112 17.60 7.58 -13.41
C ASP A 112 17.30 6.85 -12.08
N PRO A 113 17.69 7.40 -10.91
CA PRO A 113 17.37 6.86 -9.58
C PRO A 113 15.87 6.77 -9.26
N SER A 114 14.99 7.37 -10.06
CA SER A 114 13.53 7.25 -9.95
C SER A 114 12.96 5.98 -10.61
N VAL A 115 13.71 5.35 -11.53
CA VAL A 115 13.22 4.27 -12.39
C VAL A 115 13.30 2.88 -11.71
N PRO A 116 12.21 2.09 -11.69
CA PRO A 116 12.24 0.73 -11.13
C PRO A 116 13.21 -0.20 -11.88
N HIS A 117 13.80 -1.18 -11.19
CA HIS A 117 14.55 -2.26 -11.85
C HIS A 117 13.64 -3.44 -12.24
N ILE A 118 12.61 -3.69 -11.43
CA ILE A 118 11.75 -4.87 -11.51
C ILE A 118 10.29 -4.47 -11.35
N ASP A 119 9.43 -5.10 -12.13
CA ASP A 119 8.00 -5.11 -11.95
C ASP A 119 7.56 -6.35 -11.17
N TYR A 120 6.66 -6.13 -10.22
CA TYR A 120 6.10 -7.15 -9.34
C TYR A 120 4.58 -7.07 -9.33
N THR A 121 3.91 -8.18 -9.60
CA THR A 121 2.46 -8.32 -9.49
C THR A 121 2.12 -9.42 -8.50
N LEU A 122 1.29 -9.08 -7.52
CA LEU A 122 0.64 -10.07 -6.67
C LEU A 122 -0.65 -10.57 -7.33
N VAL A 123 -0.80 -11.89 -7.35
CA VAL A 123 -2.02 -12.57 -7.74
C VAL A 123 -2.47 -13.48 -6.60
N SER A 124 -3.73 -13.35 -6.21
CA SER A 124 -4.39 -14.22 -5.23
C SER A 124 -5.69 -14.79 -5.78
N LEU A 125 -6.29 -15.73 -5.06
CA LEU A 125 -7.69 -16.12 -5.27
C LEU A 125 -8.54 -15.61 -4.12
N ASP A 126 -9.76 -15.20 -4.43
CA ASP A 126 -10.83 -15.14 -3.44
C ASP A 126 -11.10 -16.56 -2.92
N THR A 127 -10.97 -16.75 -1.61
CA THR A 127 -11.04 -18.08 -0.97
C THR A 127 -12.44 -18.72 -1.01
N LYS A 128 -13.50 -17.98 -1.35
CA LYS A 128 -14.85 -18.54 -1.53
C LYS A 128 -15.20 -18.76 -2.99
N SER A 129 -15.00 -17.76 -3.84
CA SER A 129 -15.44 -17.80 -5.23
C SER A 129 -14.41 -18.40 -6.18
N GLY A 130 -13.13 -18.43 -5.79
CA GLY A 130 -12.03 -18.87 -6.65
C GLY A 130 -11.78 -17.90 -7.82
N HIS A 131 -12.32 -16.68 -7.78
CA HIS A 131 -11.96 -15.63 -8.71
C HIS A 131 -10.53 -15.14 -8.44
N VAL A 132 -9.84 -14.77 -9.53
CA VAL A 132 -8.50 -14.21 -9.46
C VAL A 132 -8.62 -12.77 -8.98
N ASP A 133 -7.88 -12.44 -7.93
CA ASP A 133 -7.86 -11.12 -7.31
C ASP A 133 -6.47 -10.50 -7.40
N VAL A 134 -6.43 -9.29 -8.00
CA VAL A 134 -5.25 -8.44 -8.19
C VAL A 134 -5.42 -7.05 -7.55
N SER A 135 -6.43 -6.87 -6.70
CA SER A 135 -6.75 -5.59 -6.08
C SER A 135 -5.78 -5.18 -4.96
N SER A 136 -5.06 -6.15 -4.39
CA SER A 136 -4.22 -5.96 -3.19
C SER A 136 -2.72 -6.17 -3.44
N ASN A 137 -1.92 -5.90 -2.41
CA ASN A 137 -0.47 -6.12 -2.37
C ASN A 137 -0.09 -6.93 -1.10
N SER A 138 1.10 -7.52 -1.10
CA SER A 138 1.68 -8.23 0.03
C SER A 138 3.10 -7.75 0.31
N GLY A 139 3.25 -6.95 1.36
CA GLY A 139 4.57 -6.54 1.83
C GLY A 139 5.40 -7.69 2.38
N ASN A 140 4.78 -8.79 2.82
CA ASN A 140 5.55 -9.99 3.17
C ASN A 140 6.21 -10.59 1.93
N LEU A 141 5.50 -10.73 0.82
CA LEU A 141 6.02 -11.39 -0.39
C LEU A 141 6.99 -10.50 -1.18
N ILE A 142 6.84 -9.18 -1.13
CA ILE A 142 7.80 -8.27 -1.78
C ILE A 142 9.23 -8.43 -1.22
N SER A 143 9.38 -8.94 0.01
CA SER A 143 10.69 -9.27 0.57
C SER A 143 11.46 -10.35 -0.19
N ALA A 144 10.76 -11.24 -0.90
CA ALA A 144 11.38 -12.27 -1.71
C ALA A 144 11.72 -11.78 -3.13
N VAL A 145 11.11 -10.69 -3.60
CA VAL A 145 11.23 -10.22 -5.00
C VAL A 145 12.65 -9.75 -5.31
N GLY A 146 13.26 -8.93 -4.45
CA GLY A 146 14.65 -8.47 -4.64
C GLY A 146 15.65 -9.63 -4.73
N PRO A 147 15.72 -10.52 -3.71
CA PRO A 147 16.55 -11.72 -3.75
C PRO A 147 16.27 -12.63 -4.95
N TYR A 148 15.00 -12.82 -5.31
CA TYR A 148 14.62 -13.60 -6.49
C TYR A 148 15.16 -12.98 -7.77
N ALA A 149 14.93 -11.69 -8.00
CA ALA A 149 15.37 -10.99 -9.21
C ALA A 149 16.89 -11.00 -9.37
N TYR A 150 17.64 -10.86 -8.27
CA TYR A 150 19.09 -10.99 -8.28
C TYR A 150 19.51 -12.40 -8.70
N ASN A 151 18.98 -13.42 -8.03
CA ASN A 151 19.32 -14.82 -8.31
C ASN A 151 18.87 -15.29 -9.70
N ALA A 152 17.76 -14.75 -10.22
CA ALA A 152 17.19 -15.07 -11.52
C ALA A 152 17.80 -14.27 -12.68
N ARG A 153 18.79 -13.41 -12.40
CA ARG A 153 19.48 -12.58 -13.41
C ARG A 153 18.54 -11.60 -14.16
N LEU A 154 17.58 -11.01 -13.45
CA LEU A 154 16.57 -10.08 -14.01
C LEU A 154 16.90 -8.58 -13.85
N LEU A 155 18.04 -8.24 -13.27
CA LEU A 155 18.44 -6.87 -12.92
C LEU A 155 19.43 -6.29 -13.94
N PRO A 156 19.62 -4.97 -13.95
CA PRO A 156 20.69 -4.33 -14.70
C PRO A 156 22.09 -4.94 -14.44
N PRO A 157 22.96 -5.07 -15.48
CA PRO A 157 24.25 -5.75 -15.36
C PRO A 157 25.21 -5.17 -14.30
N ASP A 158 25.13 -3.87 -14.03
CA ASP A 158 25.94 -3.17 -13.03
C ASP A 158 25.70 -3.68 -11.61
N ILE A 159 24.46 -4.07 -11.28
CA ILE A 159 24.12 -4.63 -9.96
C ILE A 159 24.87 -5.95 -9.70
N TYR A 160 25.15 -6.73 -10.75
CA TYR A 160 25.86 -8.01 -10.63
C TYR A 160 27.38 -7.88 -10.45
N ARG A 161 27.93 -6.66 -10.52
CA ARG A 161 29.34 -6.42 -10.16
C ARG A 161 29.59 -6.61 -8.67
N ILE A 162 28.57 -6.41 -7.84
CA ILE A 162 28.62 -6.69 -6.41
C ILE A 162 28.37 -8.19 -6.21
N LYS A 163 29.43 -8.94 -5.91
CA LYS A 163 29.37 -10.38 -5.61
C LYS A 163 29.33 -10.69 -4.12
N ASP A 164 29.82 -9.76 -3.30
CA ASP A 164 29.82 -9.82 -1.85
C ASP A 164 29.54 -8.41 -1.32
N GLY A 165 28.56 -8.26 -0.42
CA GLY A 165 28.17 -6.95 0.13
C GLY A 165 26.66 -6.76 0.15
N TYR A 166 26.19 -5.52 0.01
CA TYR A 166 24.76 -5.19 -0.03
C TYR A 166 24.34 -4.69 -1.41
N VAL A 167 23.15 -5.09 -1.83
CA VAL A 167 22.51 -4.63 -3.08
C VAL A 167 21.15 -4.05 -2.73
N THR A 168 20.77 -2.98 -3.42
CA THR A 168 19.43 -2.38 -3.35
C THR A 168 18.71 -2.55 -4.69
N VAL A 169 17.52 -3.16 -4.66
CA VAL A 169 16.66 -3.34 -5.83
C VAL A 169 15.41 -2.48 -5.69
N ARG A 170 15.16 -1.64 -6.70
CA ARG A 170 13.95 -0.83 -6.83
C ARG A 170 12.85 -1.64 -7.50
N ILE A 171 11.73 -1.82 -6.82
CA ILE A 171 10.62 -2.69 -7.23
C ILE A 171 9.36 -1.84 -7.40
N ARG A 172 8.77 -1.83 -8.58
CA ARG A 172 7.43 -1.27 -8.79
C ARG A 172 6.40 -2.37 -8.58
N ASN A 173 5.52 -2.17 -7.61
CA ASN A 173 4.38 -3.04 -7.45
C ASN A 173 3.30 -2.64 -8.47
N THR A 174 3.02 -3.46 -9.47
CA THR A 174 2.04 -3.13 -10.53
C THR A 174 0.60 -3.09 -10.02
N ASN A 175 0.29 -3.75 -8.90
CA ASN A 175 -1.03 -3.64 -8.28
C ASN A 175 -1.32 -2.21 -7.77
N THR A 176 -0.32 -1.51 -7.22
CA THR A 176 -0.52 -0.18 -6.59
C THR A 176 0.29 0.94 -7.24
N LEU A 177 1.12 0.62 -8.23
CA LEU A 177 2.13 1.48 -8.87
C LEU A 177 3.13 2.11 -7.89
N LYS A 178 3.20 1.61 -6.65
CA LYS A 178 4.11 2.12 -5.62
C LYS A 178 5.51 1.52 -5.78
N LEU A 179 6.50 2.34 -5.46
CA LEU A 179 7.91 1.96 -5.45
C LEU A 179 8.33 1.45 -4.07
N VAL A 180 9.05 0.34 -4.06
CA VAL A 180 9.66 -0.24 -2.85
C VAL A 180 11.12 -0.55 -3.13
N GLU A 181 12.00 -0.11 -2.24
CA GLU A 181 13.42 -0.46 -2.30
C GLU A 181 13.68 -1.65 -1.40
N SER A 182 14.34 -2.68 -1.92
CA SER A 182 14.71 -3.91 -1.24
C SER A 182 16.22 -3.99 -1.12
N THR A 183 16.75 -3.79 0.09
CA THR A 183 18.18 -3.87 0.39
C THR A 183 18.46 -5.19 1.10
N PHE A 184 19.36 -6.00 0.54
CA PHE A 184 19.73 -7.32 1.07
C PHE A 184 21.20 -7.62 0.82
N ALA A 185 21.75 -8.53 1.62
CA ALA A 185 23.12 -8.99 1.46
C ALA A 185 23.26 -9.99 0.29
N VAL A 186 24.39 -9.94 -0.38
CA VAL A 186 24.84 -10.88 -1.42
C VAL A 186 26.16 -11.49 -0.94
N CYS A 187 26.31 -12.80 -1.16
CA CYS A 187 27.52 -13.56 -0.85
C CYS A 187 27.77 -14.57 -1.98
N GLY A 188 28.98 -14.60 -2.53
CA GLY A 188 29.34 -15.50 -3.62
C GLY A 188 28.49 -15.31 -4.88
N GLY A 189 28.00 -14.09 -5.13
CA GLY A 189 27.14 -13.78 -6.27
C GLY A 189 25.73 -14.39 -6.17
N GLN A 190 25.24 -14.67 -4.96
CA GLN A 190 23.86 -15.04 -4.67
C GLN A 190 23.31 -14.22 -3.50
N ALA A 191 22.00 -14.00 -3.47
CA ALA A 191 21.36 -13.37 -2.31
C ALA A 191 21.58 -14.23 -1.05
N ALA A 192 22.08 -13.60 0.02
CA ALA A 192 22.38 -14.28 1.28
C ALA A 192 21.09 -14.77 1.95
N VAL A 193 21.14 -15.99 2.50
CA VAL A 193 20.01 -16.62 3.20
C VAL A 193 20.28 -16.73 4.69
N THR A 194 21.50 -17.08 5.09
CA THR A 194 21.90 -17.23 6.49
C THR A 194 22.24 -15.87 7.12
N GLY A 195 21.89 -15.69 8.39
CA GLY A 195 22.12 -14.44 9.11
C GLY A 195 21.61 -14.51 10.54
N LYS A 196 21.61 -13.35 11.22
CA LYS A 196 21.29 -13.25 12.65
C LYS A 196 19.93 -12.61 12.94
N TYR A 197 19.20 -12.20 11.92
CA TYR A 197 17.93 -11.51 12.06
C TYR A 197 16.78 -12.51 12.24
N GLY A 198 15.92 -12.27 13.23
CA GLY A 198 14.73 -13.09 13.50
C GLY A 198 13.46 -12.36 13.10
N VAL A 199 12.45 -13.10 12.64
CA VAL A 199 11.11 -12.57 12.36
C VAL A 199 10.12 -13.37 13.19
N ASP A 200 9.38 -12.69 14.06
CA ASP A 200 8.36 -13.33 14.88
C ASP A 200 7.26 -13.96 14.00
N GLY A 201 7.04 -15.27 14.17
CA GLY A 201 6.23 -16.09 13.26
C GLY A 201 7.01 -16.91 12.24
N VAL A 202 8.35 -16.82 12.23
CA VAL A 202 9.27 -17.68 11.45
C VAL A 202 10.23 -18.37 12.39
N ASN A 203 10.41 -19.68 12.22
CA ASN A 203 11.41 -20.41 12.99
C ASN A 203 12.84 -20.07 12.53
N GLY A 204 13.73 -19.84 13.49
CA GLY A 204 15.15 -19.58 13.24
C GLY A 204 15.49 -18.13 12.85
N LYS A 205 16.73 -17.93 12.40
CA LYS A 205 17.28 -16.64 11.98
C LYS A 205 17.78 -16.73 10.53
N ALA A 206 17.77 -15.61 9.84
CA ALA A 206 18.18 -15.52 8.44
C ALA A 206 18.85 -14.15 8.14
N SER A 207 19.32 -13.99 6.90
CA SER A 207 19.83 -12.72 6.41
C SER A 207 18.72 -11.67 6.42
N GLU A 208 19.03 -10.50 6.96
CA GLU A 208 18.11 -9.37 6.99
C GLU A 208 17.89 -8.81 5.58
N ILE A 209 16.64 -8.43 5.33
CA ILE A 209 16.20 -7.69 4.16
C ILE A 209 15.46 -6.46 4.66
N THR A 210 15.95 -5.28 4.31
CA THR A 210 15.29 -4.01 4.64
C THR A 210 14.47 -3.56 3.45
N LEU A 211 13.18 -3.34 3.68
CA LEU A 211 12.26 -2.79 2.69
C LEU A 211 11.98 -1.32 3.03
N ALA A 212 12.15 -0.42 2.06
CA ALA A 212 11.74 0.98 2.17
C ALA A 212 10.58 1.25 1.19
N PHE A 213 9.39 1.47 1.74
CA PHE A 213 8.18 1.78 0.99
C PHE A 213 8.10 3.28 0.76
N GLN A 214 8.20 3.71 -0.51
CA GLN A 214 8.21 5.10 -0.90
C GLN A 214 6.78 5.62 -1.03
N ASP A 215 6.43 6.66 -0.27
CA ASP A 215 5.06 7.20 -0.13
C ASP A 215 4.00 6.09 -0.03
N PRO A 216 3.95 5.36 1.10
CA PRO A 216 3.00 4.27 1.27
C PRO A 216 1.56 4.77 1.24
N THR A 217 1.28 6.06 1.47
CA THR A 217 -0.10 6.58 1.46
C THR A 217 -0.78 6.42 0.10
N ARG A 218 -2.11 6.35 0.05
CA ARG A 218 -2.88 6.39 -1.21
C ARG A 218 -2.52 5.21 -2.11
N SER A 219 -2.61 3.99 -1.57
CA SER A 219 -2.21 2.78 -2.27
C SER A 219 -3.29 2.27 -3.23
N VAL A 220 -4.56 2.55 -2.90
CA VAL A 220 -5.73 2.15 -3.70
C VAL A 220 -6.61 3.37 -3.97
N THR A 221 -6.86 4.16 -2.95
CA THR A 221 -7.65 5.39 -2.99
C THR A 221 -6.74 6.59 -3.22
N LYS A 222 -7.35 7.74 -3.53
CA LYS A 222 -6.61 9.00 -3.78
C LYS A 222 -6.22 9.75 -2.48
N LYS A 223 -6.63 9.27 -1.30
CA LYS A 223 -6.48 9.99 -0.02
C LYS A 223 -5.93 9.09 1.09
N ALA A 224 -5.10 9.63 1.98
CA ALA A 224 -4.63 8.88 3.15
C ALA A 224 -5.77 8.58 4.16
N PHE A 225 -6.74 9.50 4.29
CA PHE A 225 -8.03 9.30 4.94
C PHE A 225 -9.13 9.31 3.87
N PRO A 226 -9.56 8.14 3.35
CA PRO A 226 -10.52 8.10 2.25
C PRO A 226 -11.87 8.72 2.59
N THR A 227 -12.33 8.56 3.83
CA THR A 227 -13.58 9.14 4.35
C THR A 227 -13.46 10.64 4.67
N GLY A 228 -12.24 11.19 4.68
CA GLY A 228 -11.94 12.56 5.06
C GLY A 228 -11.96 12.84 6.57
N ARG A 229 -12.19 11.83 7.42
CA ARG A 229 -12.23 11.96 8.88
C ARG A 229 -11.20 11.05 9.54
N ALA A 230 -10.70 11.45 10.72
CA ALA A 230 -9.80 10.61 11.51
C ALA A 230 -10.56 9.45 12.20
N VAL A 231 -11.84 9.68 12.55
CA VAL A 231 -12.74 8.69 13.14
C VAL A 231 -14.13 8.85 12.53
N ASP A 232 -14.70 7.73 12.11
CA ASP A 232 -16.08 7.57 11.64
C ASP A 232 -16.88 6.70 12.62
N VAL A 233 -18.20 6.66 12.46
CA VAL A 233 -19.08 5.71 13.16
C VAL A 233 -19.75 4.84 12.09
N ILE A 234 -19.43 3.55 12.10
CA ILE A 234 -19.90 2.55 11.11
C ILE A 234 -20.42 1.34 11.87
N GLU A 235 -21.63 0.88 11.56
CA GLU A 235 -22.30 -0.21 12.28
C GLU A 235 -22.30 -0.01 13.81
N GLY A 236 -22.45 1.24 14.26
CA GLY A 236 -22.44 1.61 15.67
C GLY A 236 -21.05 1.63 16.34
N LEU A 237 -19.98 1.29 15.62
CA LEU A 237 -18.62 1.29 16.13
C LEU A 237 -17.83 2.49 15.63
N LYS A 238 -17.01 3.07 16.51
CA LYS A 238 -16.00 4.05 16.09
C LYS A 238 -14.90 3.33 15.32
N VAL A 239 -14.57 3.85 14.14
CA VAL A 239 -13.56 3.28 13.25
C VAL A 239 -12.63 4.35 12.69
N THR A 240 -11.38 4.01 12.43
CA THR A 240 -10.45 4.84 11.63
C THR A 240 -10.17 4.13 10.32
N CYS A 241 -10.46 4.78 9.20
CA CYS A 241 -10.20 4.26 7.85
C CYS A 241 -8.94 4.93 7.26
N VAL A 242 -7.86 4.16 7.06
CA VAL A 242 -6.60 4.67 6.50
C VAL A 242 -6.24 3.88 5.25
N ASP A 243 -5.82 4.57 4.20
CA ASP A 243 -5.19 3.96 3.04
C ASP A 243 -3.70 4.28 2.99
N GLY A 244 -2.91 3.29 3.40
CA GLY A 244 -1.45 3.38 3.42
C GLY A 244 -0.80 2.01 3.27
N ALA A 245 -0.18 1.74 2.12
CA ALA A 245 0.34 0.47 1.62
C ALA A 245 -0.77 -0.56 1.33
N VAL A 246 -1.79 -0.63 2.17
CA VAL A 246 -3.10 -1.26 1.92
C VAL A 246 -4.18 -0.48 2.68
N PRO A 247 -5.44 -0.45 2.22
CA PRO A 247 -6.54 0.09 2.99
C PRO A 247 -6.86 -0.76 4.24
N VAL A 248 -6.92 -0.13 5.41
CA VAL A 248 -7.22 -0.78 6.70
C VAL A 248 -8.24 0.03 7.49
N VAL A 249 -9.22 -0.69 8.05
CA VAL A 249 -10.19 -0.20 9.02
C VAL A 249 -9.72 -0.61 10.42
N PHE A 250 -9.48 0.36 11.29
CA PHE A 250 -9.07 0.13 12.68
C PHE A 250 -10.25 0.30 13.62
N VAL A 251 -10.46 -0.68 14.49
CA VAL A 251 -11.52 -0.67 15.51
C VAL A 251 -10.90 -0.93 16.86
N ARG A 252 -11.38 -0.28 17.92
CA ARG A 252 -10.93 -0.62 19.28
C ARG A 252 -11.47 -1.98 19.69
N ALA A 253 -10.62 -2.83 20.26
CA ALA A 253 -11.01 -4.18 20.66
C ALA A 253 -12.10 -4.18 21.75
N ASP A 254 -11.99 -3.29 22.74
CA ASP A 254 -12.97 -3.13 23.82
C ASP A 254 -14.36 -2.72 23.30
N ALA A 255 -14.42 -1.76 22.36
CA ALA A 255 -15.66 -1.31 21.73
C ALA A 255 -16.33 -2.43 20.91
N ALA A 256 -15.54 -3.30 20.27
CA ALA A 256 -16.04 -4.48 19.59
C ALA A 256 -16.42 -5.62 20.56
N GLY A 257 -16.12 -5.48 21.86
CA GLY A 257 -16.28 -6.53 22.87
C GLY A 257 -15.44 -7.77 22.57
N ILE A 258 -14.21 -7.57 22.10
CA ILE A 258 -13.23 -8.62 21.79
C ILE A 258 -11.99 -8.37 22.66
N PRO A 259 -11.42 -9.40 23.31
CA PRO A 259 -10.14 -9.25 23.99
C PRO A 259 -9.05 -8.78 23.02
N GLY A 260 -8.36 -7.68 23.33
CA GLY A 260 -7.34 -7.11 22.44
C GLY A 260 -6.15 -8.04 22.14
N THR A 261 -5.90 -8.99 23.04
CA THR A 261 -4.81 -9.95 22.94
C THR A 261 -5.23 -11.32 22.39
N ILE A 262 -6.50 -11.47 21.96
CA ILE A 262 -7.10 -12.73 21.46
C ILE A 262 -6.22 -13.42 20.41
N LEU A 263 -6.08 -14.75 20.50
CA LEU A 263 -5.33 -15.55 19.53
C LEU A 263 -6.18 -15.89 18.30
N PRO A 264 -5.55 -16.16 17.14
CA PRO A 264 -6.27 -16.44 15.89
C PRO A 264 -7.31 -17.55 16.02
N HIS A 265 -6.96 -18.67 16.66
CA HIS A 265 -7.86 -19.81 16.81
C HIS A 265 -9.08 -19.49 17.71
N GLU A 266 -8.89 -18.66 18.74
CA GLU A 266 -9.96 -18.20 19.61
C GLU A 266 -10.90 -17.25 18.85
N LEU A 267 -10.34 -16.31 18.08
CA LEU A 267 -11.12 -15.37 17.27
C LEU A 267 -11.91 -16.10 16.17
N THR A 268 -11.32 -17.13 15.54
CA THR A 268 -12.02 -18.01 14.59
C THR A 268 -13.23 -18.71 15.23
N GLY A 269 -13.16 -19.04 16.52
CA GLY A 269 -14.30 -19.57 17.28
C GLY A 269 -15.43 -18.55 17.50
N GLN A 270 -15.15 -17.25 17.46
CA GLN A 270 -16.11 -16.18 17.70
C GLN A 270 -16.85 -15.74 16.43
N LYS A 271 -17.63 -16.66 15.86
CA LYS A 271 -18.36 -16.46 14.58
C LYS A 271 -19.15 -15.15 14.52
N MET A 272 -19.90 -14.81 15.58
CA MET A 272 -20.70 -13.59 15.64
C MET A 272 -19.85 -12.31 15.60
N LYS A 273 -18.69 -12.31 16.25
CA LYS A 273 -17.76 -11.18 16.24
C LYS A 273 -17.09 -11.02 14.88
N LEU A 274 -16.69 -12.13 14.24
CA LEU A 274 -16.18 -12.09 12.87
C LEU A 274 -17.22 -11.59 11.87
N SER A 275 -18.48 -12.00 12.01
CA SER A 275 -19.58 -11.48 11.18
C SER A 275 -19.81 -9.97 11.38
N LEU A 276 -19.70 -9.47 12.62
CA LEU A 276 -19.77 -8.03 12.91
C LEU A 276 -18.60 -7.28 12.24
N LEU A 277 -17.36 -7.76 12.40
CA LEU A 277 -16.19 -7.15 11.77
C LEU A 277 -16.27 -7.16 10.24
N GLU A 278 -16.79 -8.23 9.64
CA GLU A 278 -17.00 -8.31 8.19
C GLU A 278 -18.04 -7.29 7.72
N LYS A 279 -19.15 -7.10 8.46
CA LYS A 279 -20.14 -6.04 8.16
C LYS A 279 -19.48 -4.66 8.20
N VAL A 280 -18.80 -4.32 9.29
CA VAL A 280 -18.06 -3.06 9.45
C VAL A 280 -17.08 -2.84 8.30
N ARG A 281 -16.33 -3.88 7.91
CA ARG A 281 -15.37 -3.83 6.81
C ARG A 281 -16.03 -3.47 5.48
N ARG A 282 -17.17 -4.09 5.15
CA ARG A 282 -17.90 -3.84 3.90
C ARG A 282 -18.52 -2.44 3.87
N SER A 283 -19.20 -2.02 4.94
CA SER A 283 -19.76 -0.67 5.05
C SER A 283 -18.66 0.41 4.99
N ALA A 284 -17.51 0.14 5.62
CA ALA A 284 -16.35 1.02 5.54
C ALA A 284 -15.75 1.06 4.12
N ALA A 285 -15.71 -0.05 3.39
CA ALA A 285 -15.24 -0.07 2.00
C ALA A 285 -16.05 0.88 1.10
N VAL A 286 -17.37 0.88 1.26
CA VAL A 286 -18.29 1.80 0.57
C VAL A 286 -18.00 3.24 0.99
N ALA A 287 -17.89 3.50 2.30
CA ALA A 287 -17.57 4.85 2.80
C ALA A 287 -16.19 5.36 2.34
N MET A 288 -15.23 4.46 2.10
CA MET A 288 -13.90 4.78 1.57
C MET A 288 -13.89 4.98 0.05
N GLY A 289 -15.00 4.69 -0.65
CA GLY A 289 -15.10 4.74 -2.10
C GLY A 289 -14.29 3.63 -2.80
N ILE A 290 -14.07 2.50 -2.12
CA ILE A 290 -13.39 1.32 -2.69
C ILE A 290 -14.35 0.49 -3.55
N SER A 291 -15.64 0.52 -3.23
CA SER A 291 -16.69 -0.25 -3.88
C SER A 291 -18.01 0.52 -3.78
N ASP A 292 -18.88 0.37 -4.78
CA ASP A 292 -20.13 1.12 -4.88
C ASP A 292 -21.20 0.61 -3.91
N ASP A 293 -21.15 -0.68 -3.57
CA ASP A 293 -22.12 -1.34 -2.70
C ASP A 293 -21.46 -2.46 -1.88
N GLU A 294 -22.04 -2.79 -0.72
CA GLU A 294 -21.43 -3.78 0.17
C GLU A 294 -21.27 -5.16 -0.50
N SER A 295 -22.16 -5.54 -1.42
CA SER A 295 -22.16 -6.86 -2.03
C SER A 295 -20.95 -7.08 -2.95
N SER A 296 -20.46 -6.02 -3.59
CA SER A 296 -19.33 -6.03 -4.52
C SER A 296 -17.96 -5.78 -3.89
N VAL A 297 -17.90 -5.56 -2.56
CA VAL A 297 -16.64 -5.30 -1.86
C VAL A 297 -15.66 -6.47 -2.00
N PRO A 298 -14.44 -6.26 -2.56
CA PRO A 298 -13.40 -7.29 -2.61
C PRO A 298 -13.07 -7.82 -1.22
N ARG A 299 -12.77 -9.11 -1.09
CA ARG A 299 -12.42 -9.68 0.23
C ARG A 299 -11.06 -9.22 0.75
N THR A 300 -10.13 -8.88 -0.14
CA THR A 300 -8.75 -8.57 0.22
C THR A 300 -8.52 -7.11 0.58
N ILE A 301 -9.45 -6.22 0.24
CA ILE A 301 -9.41 -4.78 0.58
C ILE A 301 -10.83 -4.20 0.85
N PRO A 302 -10.97 -3.25 1.78
CA PRO A 302 -10.02 -2.96 2.85
C PRO A 302 -9.91 -4.16 3.79
N ASN A 303 -8.79 -4.26 4.50
CA ASN A 303 -8.65 -5.19 5.64
C ASN A 303 -9.23 -4.53 6.90
N ILE A 304 -9.46 -5.33 7.95
CA ILE A 304 -9.92 -4.81 9.24
C ILE A 304 -9.00 -5.29 10.36
N ALA A 305 -8.73 -4.43 11.32
CA ALA A 305 -7.88 -4.72 12.46
C ALA A 305 -8.55 -4.26 13.76
N ILE A 306 -8.48 -5.10 14.79
CA ILE A 306 -8.79 -4.69 16.15
C ILE A 306 -7.51 -4.27 16.87
N VAL A 307 -7.60 -3.20 17.65
CA VAL A 307 -6.46 -2.52 18.26
C VAL A 307 -6.73 -2.30 19.74
N SER A 308 -5.70 -2.46 20.58
CA SER A 308 -5.78 -2.21 22.02
C SER A 308 -4.45 -1.71 22.58
N GLN A 309 -4.50 -1.17 23.80
CA GLN A 309 -3.31 -0.72 24.50
C GLN A 309 -2.35 -1.89 24.75
N SER A 310 -1.06 -1.55 24.89
CA SER A 310 -0.04 -2.50 25.27
C SER A 310 -0.37 -3.17 26.62
N THR A 311 -0.45 -4.49 26.62
CA THR A 311 -0.75 -5.31 27.79
C THR A 311 0.07 -6.60 27.75
N GLN A 312 0.52 -7.08 28.91
CA GLN A 312 1.26 -8.35 28.95
C GLN A 312 0.37 -9.50 28.45
N HIS A 313 0.87 -10.32 27.53
CA HIS A 313 0.12 -11.45 26.98
C HIS A 313 1.02 -12.54 26.42
N THR A 314 0.43 -13.71 26.16
CA THR A 314 1.09 -14.84 25.52
C THR A 314 0.90 -14.79 23.99
N THR A 315 1.92 -15.26 23.29
CA THR A 315 1.93 -15.39 21.83
C THR A 315 1.55 -16.81 21.42
N VAL A 316 1.38 -17.04 20.10
CA VAL A 316 1.11 -18.36 19.52
C VAL A 316 2.19 -19.39 19.87
N SER A 317 3.44 -18.98 20.07
CA SER A 317 4.54 -19.87 20.48
C SER A 317 4.57 -20.18 21.98
N GLY A 318 3.65 -19.59 22.77
CA GLY A 318 3.64 -19.67 24.23
C GLY A 318 4.56 -18.65 24.92
N ALA A 319 5.38 -17.89 24.17
CA ALA A 319 6.22 -16.85 24.76
C ALA A 319 5.37 -15.69 25.29
N THR A 320 5.77 -15.12 26.43
CA THR A 320 5.12 -13.94 27.04
C THR A 320 5.78 -12.65 26.57
N LEU A 321 4.98 -11.72 26.04
CA LEU A 321 5.37 -10.35 25.76
C LEU A 321 4.99 -9.45 26.94
N LYS A 322 5.94 -8.67 27.45
CA LYS A 322 5.70 -7.64 28.48
C LYS A 322 5.16 -6.37 27.83
N ALA A 323 4.31 -5.62 28.54
CA ALA A 323 3.75 -4.36 28.05
C ALA A 323 4.84 -3.36 27.59
N SER A 324 5.98 -3.29 28.27
CA SER A 324 7.09 -2.40 27.90
C SER A 324 7.81 -2.76 26.58
N GLN A 325 7.49 -3.90 25.96
CA GLN A 325 8.15 -4.38 24.74
C GLN A 325 7.40 -4.00 23.45
N MET A 326 6.30 -3.26 23.56
CA MET A 326 5.42 -2.91 22.45
C MET A 326 4.63 -1.64 22.76
N ASP A 327 4.28 -0.91 21.71
CA ASP A 327 3.54 0.35 21.83
C ASP A 327 2.04 0.15 21.71
N VAL A 328 1.63 -0.90 20.97
CA VAL A 328 0.23 -1.21 20.69
C VAL A 328 0.07 -2.69 20.38
N VAL A 329 -1.08 -3.26 20.75
CA VAL A 329 -1.47 -4.63 20.36
C VAL A 329 -2.47 -4.56 19.23
N LEU A 330 -2.21 -5.33 18.17
CA LEU A 330 -3.07 -5.40 17.00
C LEU A 330 -3.39 -6.85 16.63
N ARG A 331 -4.64 -7.11 16.24
CA ARG A 331 -5.05 -8.36 15.59
C ARG A 331 -5.64 -8.03 14.23
N PHE A 332 -4.97 -8.53 13.20
CA PHE A 332 -5.29 -8.22 11.81
C PHE A 332 -6.18 -9.32 11.24
N ILE A 333 -7.22 -8.95 10.51
CA ILE A 333 -8.11 -9.86 9.80
C ILE A 333 -7.94 -9.57 8.31
N SER A 334 -7.59 -10.60 7.54
CA SER A 334 -7.36 -10.51 6.10
C SER A 334 -8.11 -11.62 5.39
N ASP A 335 -8.82 -11.28 4.32
CA ASP A 335 -9.68 -12.23 3.60
C ASP A 335 -10.73 -12.90 4.52
N SER A 336 -11.30 -12.10 5.43
CA SER A 336 -12.21 -12.55 6.51
C SER A 336 -11.62 -13.58 7.49
N GLU A 337 -10.30 -13.84 7.47
CA GLU A 337 -9.62 -14.77 8.38
C GLU A 337 -8.68 -14.04 9.36
N PRO A 338 -8.66 -14.42 10.66
CA PRO A 338 -7.65 -13.95 11.60
C PRO A 338 -6.23 -14.26 11.11
N HIS A 339 -5.41 -13.23 10.95
CA HIS A 339 -4.04 -13.39 10.48
C HIS A 339 -3.14 -13.88 11.64
N PRO A 340 -2.28 -14.90 11.43
CA PRO A 340 -1.45 -15.47 12.50
C PRO A 340 -0.31 -14.56 12.95
N THR A 341 0.05 -13.56 12.13
CA THR A 341 1.05 -12.53 12.42
C THR A 341 0.44 -11.15 12.07
N ILE A 342 1.13 -10.33 11.29
CA ILE A 342 0.58 -9.15 10.63
C ILE A 342 1.20 -9.03 9.22
N PRO A 343 0.45 -8.65 8.17
CA PRO A 343 1.06 -8.29 6.88
C PRO A 343 1.92 -7.03 7.01
N LEU A 344 3.11 -6.97 6.37
CA LEU A 344 3.96 -5.76 6.46
C LEU A 344 3.23 -4.49 5.97
N THR A 345 2.37 -4.62 4.96
CA THR A 345 1.52 -3.53 4.48
C THR A 345 0.59 -3.04 5.58
N GLY A 346 -0.08 -3.94 6.31
CA GLY A 346 -0.90 -3.58 7.47
C GLY A 346 -0.11 -2.98 8.63
N ALA A 347 1.12 -3.44 8.86
CA ALA A 347 2.03 -2.86 9.85
C ALA A 347 2.41 -1.41 9.48
N LEU A 348 2.68 -1.15 8.20
CA LEU A 348 2.92 0.19 7.66
C LEU A 348 1.68 1.10 7.76
N THR A 349 0.49 0.60 7.42
CA THR A 349 -0.76 1.36 7.60
C THR A 349 -0.98 1.72 9.06
N THR A 350 -0.68 0.79 9.97
CA THR A 350 -0.78 1.00 11.42
C THR A 350 0.20 2.06 11.88
N ALA A 351 1.44 2.04 11.38
CA ALA A 351 2.43 3.07 11.67
C ALA A 351 1.99 4.44 11.16
N LEU A 352 1.37 4.52 9.98
CA LEU A 352 0.82 5.77 9.45
C LEU A 352 -0.30 6.28 10.36
N ALA A 353 -1.26 5.41 10.71
CA ALA A 353 -2.34 5.75 11.62
C ALA A 353 -1.81 6.26 12.98
N ALA A 354 -0.80 5.60 13.54
CA ALA A 354 -0.16 5.99 14.80
C ALA A 354 0.48 7.38 14.77
N ARG A 355 0.94 7.85 13.60
CA ARG A 355 1.52 9.19 13.43
C ARG A 355 0.50 10.24 12.97
N MET A 356 -0.74 9.84 12.68
CA MET A 356 -1.83 10.73 12.29
C MET A 356 -2.66 11.12 13.53
N PRO A 357 -2.79 12.42 13.86
CA PRO A 357 -3.49 12.86 15.06
C PRO A 357 -4.95 12.45 15.09
N GLY A 358 -5.42 11.98 16.24
CA GLY A 358 -6.84 11.70 16.49
C GLY A 358 -7.33 10.36 15.96
N THR A 359 -6.47 9.54 15.34
CA THR A 359 -6.86 8.17 14.95
C THR A 359 -7.01 7.26 16.17
N ILE A 360 -7.76 6.18 16.03
CA ILE A 360 -7.89 5.17 17.09
C ILE A 360 -6.53 4.56 17.47
N VAL A 361 -5.64 4.37 16.50
CA VAL A 361 -4.30 3.81 16.76
C VAL A 361 -3.47 4.79 17.59
N GLU A 362 -3.44 6.07 17.23
CA GLU A 362 -2.71 7.10 17.97
C GLU A 362 -3.21 7.24 19.41
N GLN A 363 -4.53 7.15 19.63
CA GLN A 363 -5.15 7.20 20.97
C GLN A 363 -4.78 6.00 21.87
N LEU A 364 -4.27 4.91 21.31
CA LEU A 364 -3.98 3.66 22.02
C LEU A 364 -2.49 3.44 22.27
N LEU A 365 -1.62 4.34 21.79
CA LEU A 365 -0.17 4.22 21.97
C LEU A 365 0.23 4.35 23.43
N THR A 366 1.30 3.66 23.79
CA THR A 366 2.00 3.89 25.06
C THR A 366 2.60 5.31 25.09
N PRO A 367 2.75 5.92 26.28
CA PRO A 367 3.41 7.22 26.41
C PRO A 367 4.89 7.19 26.00
N GLU A 368 5.56 6.07 26.26
CA GLU A 368 6.96 5.83 25.93
C GLU A 368 7.06 4.81 24.79
N GLU A 369 7.91 5.11 23.80
CA GLU A 369 8.20 4.20 22.70
C GLU A 369 9.03 3.00 23.21
N ALA A 370 8.58 1.78 22.93
CA ALA A 370 9.28 0.55 23.28
C ALA A 370 10.64 0.43 22.58
N VAL A 371 10.75 1.00 21.37
CA VAL A 371 12.00 1.14 20.63
C VAL A 371 12.03 2.53 20.02
N THR A 372 13.01 3.33 20.41
CA THR A 372 13.14 4.73 19.96
C THR A 372 13.09 4.84 18.44
N GLY A 373 12.23 5.73 17.94
CA GLY A 373 12.07 6.02 16.52
C GLY A 373 11.30 4.96 15.73
N HIS A 374 10.77 3.92 16.38
CA HIS A 374 10.00 2.85 15.75
C HIS A 374 8.64 2.73 16.42
N LEU A 375 7.63 2.35 15.63
CA LEU A 375 6.41 1.76 16.18
C LEU A 375 6.62 0.25 16.31
N THR A 376 6.45 -0.26 17.51
CA THR A 376 6.52 -1.68 17.85
C THR A 376 5.10 -2.22 18.04
N ILE A 377 4.64 -2.97 17.04
CA ILE A 377 3.29 -3.53 17.00
C ILE A 377 3.35 -4.99 17.45
N ALA A 378 2.60 -5.34 18.49
CA ALA A 378 2.44 -6.74 18.88
C ALA A 378 1.30 -7.41 18.11
N HIS A 379 1.63 -8.53 17.49
CA HIS A 379 0.73 -9.40 16.74
C HIS A 379 0.72 -10.81 17.38
N PRO A 380 -0.14 -11.75 16.96
CA PRO A 380 -0.29 -13.01 17.69
C PRO A 380 0.98 -13.83 17.87
N SER A 381 1.87 -13.83 16.86
CA SER A 381 3.13 -14.58 16.93
C SER A 381 4.31 -13.83 17.58
N GLY A 382 4.13 -12.60 18.08
CA GLY A 382 5.23 -11.78 18.60
C GLY A 382 5.07 -10.30 18.27
N LYS A 383 6.12 -9.65 17.77
CA LYS A 383 6.13 -8.21 17.46
C LYS A 383 6.87 -7.88 16.18
N ILE A 384 6.52 -6.72 15.62
CA ILE A 384 7.20 -6.13 14.47
C ILE A 384 7.55 -4.67 14.73
N HIS A 385 8.71 -4.24 14.24
CA HIS A 385 9.17 -2.87 14.30
C HIS A 385 8.98 -2.20 12.93
N VAL A 386 8.38 -1.02 12.93
CA VAL A 386 8.16 -0.21 11.72
C VAL A 386 8.70 1.18 11.98
N LYS A 387 9.60 1.64 11.11
CA LYS A 387 10.12 3.00 11.14
C LYS A 387 9.40 3.83 10.08
N LEU A 388 8.94 5.02 10.44
CA LEU A 388 8.39 5.98 9.50
C LEU A 388 9.19 7.26 9.56
N GLU A 389 9.75 7.64 8.41
CA GLU A 389 10.47 8.90 8.24
C GLU A 389 9.69 9.82 7.30
N ARG A 390 9.80 11.13 7.50
CA ARG A 390 9.35 12.11 6.51
C ARG A 390 10.52 12.42 5.59
N ASP A 391 10.30 12.30 4.29
CA ASP A 391 11.29 12.75 3.31
C ASP A 391 11.25 14.28 3.22
N ILE A 392 12.24 14.92 3.85
CA ILE A 392 12.39 16.38 3.90
C ILE A 392 13.15 16.89 2.65
N SER A 393 13.71 15.99 1.83
CA SER A 393 14.53 16.33 0.67
C SER A 393 13.70 16.58 -0.60
N LYS A 394 12.49 16.04 -0.67
CA LYS A 394 11.57 16.24 -1.80
C LYS A 394 10.77 17.52 -1.61
N THR A 395 10.62 18.29 -2.69
CA THR A 395 9.85 19.55 -2.73
C THR A 395 8.37 19.38 -2.37
N THR A 396 7.86 18.15 -2.34
CA THR A 396 6.51 17.80 -1.86
C THR A 396 6.55 17.50 -0.35
N PRO A 397 6.09 18.39 0.54
CA PRO A 397 6.40 18.39 1.99
C PRO A 397 5.75 17.28 2.86
N SER A 398 5.35 16.15 2.29
CA SER A 398 4.43 15.21 2.95
C SER A 398 4.60 13.73 2.60
N MET A 399 5.69 13.35 1.91
CA MET A 399 5.93 11.94 1.60
C MET A 399 6.60 11.22 2.77
N TRP A 400 5.94 10.15 3.23
CA TRP A 400 6.50 9.24 4.23
C TRP A 400 7.34 8.16 3.55
N VAL A 401 8.42 7.73 4.20
CA VAL A 401 9.15 6.52 3.84
C VAL A 401 9.02 5.54 5.00
N GLY A 402 8.47 4.36 4.71
CA GLY A 402 8.26 3.31 5.69
C GLY A 402 9.32 2.24 5.59
N HIS A 403 10.11 2.03 6.63
CA HIS A 403 11.14 0.99 6.68
C HIS A 403 10.69 -0.18 7.55
N VAL A 404 10.84 -1.38 7.00
CA VAL A 404 10.57 -2.64 7.71
C VAL A 404 11.64 -3.66 7.37
N SER A 405 12.19 -4.31 8.38
CA SER A 405 13.15 -5.40 8.22
C SER A 405 12.48 -6.77 8.33
N THR A 406 12.88 -7.69 7.45
CA THR A 406 12.31 -9.02 7.31
C THR A 406 13.33 -9.99 6.72
N THR A 407 12.91 -11.18 6.29
CA THR A 407 13.78 -12.22 5.71
C THR A 407 13.07 -12.92 4.56
N ALA A 408 13.84 -13.51 3.64
CA ALA A 408 13.29 -14.34 2.58
C ALA A 408 14.15 -15.59 2.35
N GLN A 409 13.57 -16.62 1.76
CA GLN A 409 14.26 -17.87 1.47
C GLN A 409 13.64 -18.56 0.25
N ARG A 410 14.48 -18.95 -0.71
CA ARG A 410 14.08 -19.87 -1.78
C ARG A 410 13.91 -21.27 -1.21
N LEU A 411 12.72 -21.84 -1.40
CA LEU A 411 12.37 -23.20 -0.95
C LEU A 411 12.47 -24.21 -2.10
N PHE A 412 12.15 -23.78 -3.32
CA PHE A 412 12.22 -24.61 -4.51
C PHE A 412 12.47 -23.74 -5.75
N ALA A 413 13.09 -24.33 -6.78
CA ALA A 413 13.13 -23.80 -8.14
C ALA A 413 13.11 -24.97 -9.12
N GLY A 414 12.28 -24.87 -10.16
CA GLY A 414 12.12 -25.95 -11.12
C GLY A 414 10.92 -25.73 -12.03
N LYS A 415 10.26 -26.84 -12.38
CA LYS A 415 9.05 -26.83 -13.20
C LYS A 415 7.84 -27.22 -12.36
N ILE A 416 6.75 -26.50 -12.54
CA ILE A 416 5.43 -26.86 -12.04
C ILE A 416 4.55 -27.23 -13.25
N TYR A 417 3.46 -27.97 -13.01
CA TYR A 417 2.63 -28.49 -14.08
C TYR A 417 1.20 -27.99 -13.96
N TRP A 418 0.60 -27.66 -15.10
CA TRP A 418 -0.82 -27.31 -15.22
C TRP A 418 -1.41 -28.04 -16.43
N THR A 419 -2.72 -28.19 -16.47
CA THR A 419 -3.42 -28.92 -17.54
C THR A 419 -4.26 -27.95 -18.35
N ASP A 420 -4.07 -27.92 -19.67
CA ASP A 420 -4.91 -27.11 -20.56
C ASP A 420 -6.22 -27.85 -20.85
N SER A 421 -7.21 -27.64 -19.98
CA SER A 421 -8.57 -28.11 -20.21
C SER A 421 -9.29 -27.10 -21.11
N SER A 422 -9.17 -27.24 -22.42
CA SER A 422 -9.68 -26.32 -23.45
C SER A 422 -11.21 -26.15 -23.52
N ARG A 423 -11.95 -26.35 -22.42
CA ARG A 423 -13.39 -26.05 -22.28
C ARG A 423 -13.68 -24.61 -21.83
N ASP A 424 -12.67 -23.86 -21.39
CA ASP A 424 -12.81 -22.43 -21.04
C ASP A 424 -12.59 -21.48 -22.24
N ALA A 425 -12.64 -22.00 -23.47
CA ALA A 425 -12.45 -21.25 -24.69
C ALA A 425 -13.79 -20.75 -25.24
N GLU A 426 -14.14 -19.50 -24.93
CA GLU A 426 -14.70 -18.48 -25.84
C GLU A 426 -15.21 -17.29 -25.04
N THR A 427 -14.32 -16.33 -24.76
CA THR A 427 -14.76 -14.95 -24.56
C THR A 427 -13.67 -14.03 -25.10
N ASN A 428 -14.09 -13.24 -26.10
CA ASN A 428 -13.37 -12.33 -26.98
C ASN A 428 -11.93 -11.93 -26.63
N MET A 429 -11.12 -12.02 -27.70
CA MET A 429 -9.68 -11.78 -27.81
C MET A 429 -9.23 -10.38 -27.39
N ILE A 430 -8.07 -10.32 -26.75
CA ILE A 430 -6.95 -9.47 -27.21
C ILE A 430 -5.69 -10.34 -27.15
N THR A 431 -5.19 -10.77 -28.30
CA THR A 431 -3.84 -11.31 -28.45
C THR A 431 -2.87 -10.13 -28.48
N ASN A 432 -2.16 -9.86 -27.39
CA ASN A 432 -0.98 -9.00 -27.49
C ASN A 432 0.18 -9.84 -28.01
N ALA A 433 0.27 -9.89 -29.33
CA ALA A 433 1.49 -10.28 -30.02
C ALA A 433 2.55 -9.19 -29.77
N ASN A 434 3.69 -9.60 -29.21
CA ASN A 434 5.01 -8.99 -29.44
C ASN A 434 5.14 -7.48 -29.27
N ASN A 435 4.76 -6.90 -28.12
CA ASN A 435 5.26 -5.57 -27.77
C ASN A 435 6.09 -5.64 -26.48
N THR A 436 7.41 -5.79 -26.64
CA THR A 436 8.43 -5.99 -25.58
C THR A 436 8.72 -4.73 -24.74
N GLN A 437 7.84 -3.73 -24.78
CA GLN A 437 8.02 -2.43 -24.12
C GLN A 437 7.16 -2.22 -22.87
N HIS A 438 6.24 -3.14 -22.54
CA HIS A 438 5.30 -2.98 -21.42
C HIS A 438 5.32 -4.18 -20.47
N SER A 439 5.00 -3.93 -19.19
CA SER A 439 4.93 -4.98 -18.16
C SER A 439 3.69 -5.85 -18.39
N LEU A 440 3.91 -7.13 -18.68
CA LEU A 440 2.85 -8.11 -18.90
C LEU A 440 1.99 -8.31 -17.63
N GLY A 441 2.62 -8.23 -16.45
CA GLY A 441 1.91 -8.26 -15.17
C GLY A 441 0.99 -7.06 -14.98
N LEU A 442 1.44 -5.85 -15.35
CA LEU A 442 0.61 -4.64 -15.33
C LEU A 442 -0.54 -4.70 -16.34
N ASP A 443 -0.28 -5.21 -17.54
CA ASP A 443 -1.30 -5.40 -18.57
C ASP A 443 -2.40 -6.35 -18.07
N PHE A 444 -2.02 -7.45 -17.42
CA PHE A 444 -2.97 -8.38 -16.81
C PHE A 444 -3.81 -7.72 -15.70
N VAL A 445 -3.21 -6.88 -14.87
CA VAL A 445 -3.94 -6.11 -13.83
C VAL A 445 -4.95 -5.16 -14.46
N ASN A 446 -4.55 -4.43 -15.51
CA ASN A 446 -5.41 -3.48 -16.20
C ASN A 446 -6.58 -4.19 -16.92
N GLU A 447 -6.32 -5.33 -17.55
CA GLU A 447 -7.35 -6.15 -18.20
C GLU A 447 -8.43 -6.59 -17.21
N LEU A 448 -8.03 -7.06 -16.02
CA LEU A 448 -8.98 -7.46 -14.98
C LEU A 448 -9.82 -6.27 -14.49
N ARG A 449 -9.20 -5.11 -14.28
CA ARG A 449 -9.92 -3.89 -13.84
C ARG A 449 -10.89 -3.35 -14.88
N LEU A 450 -10.54 -3.42 -16.17
CA LEU A 450 -11.39 -2.99 -17.28
C LEU A 450 -12.65 -3.84 -17.40
N ARG A 451 -12.54 -5.16 -17.17
CA ARG A 451 -13.68 -6.08 -17.25
C ARG A 451 -14.68 -5.92 -16.10
N GLU A 452 -14.26 -5.36 -14.97
CA GLU A 452 -15.12 -5.10 -13.81
C GLU A 452 -15.87 -3.74 -13.89
N SER A 453 -15.59 -2.91 -14.91
CA SER A 453 -16.23 -1.60 -15.09
C SER A 453 -16.31 -1.20 -16.58
N PRO A 454 -17.39 -1.55 -17.30
CA PRO A 454 -17.57 -1.11 -18.69
C PRO A 454 -17.75 0.41 -18.85
N GLN A 455 -17.92 1.18 -17.77
CA GLN A 455 -18.36 2.58 -17.82
C GLN A 455 -17.31 3.64 -17.44
N SER A 456 -16.04 3.32 -17.16
CA SER A 456 -15.14 4.37 -16.61
C SER A 456 -13.74 4.52 -17.21
N LEU A 457 -13.40 3.87 -18.33
CA LEU A 457 -12.00 3.81 -18.78
C LEU A 457 -11.66 4.44 -20.14
N VAL A 458 -12.64 4.79 -20.97
CA VAL A 458 -12.36 5.61 -22.17
C VAL A 458 -12.05 7.07 -21.78
N GLU A 459 -12.61 7.59 -20.68
CA GLU A 459 -12.28 8.93 -20.19
C GLU A 459 -10.94 9.00 -19.42
N ARG A 460 -10.54 7.92 -18.73
CA ARG A 460 -9.29 7.91 -17.94
C ARG A 460 -8.03 7.73 -18.79
N PHE A 461 -8.09 6.95 -19.88
CA PHE A 461 -6.90 6.68 -20.70
C PHE A 461 -6.53 7.88 -21.61
N TYR A 462 -7.51 8.69 -22.02
CA TYR A 462 -7.26 9.85 -22.90
C TYR A 462 -6.84 11.13 -22.16
N GLN A 463 -7.21 11.31 -20.87
CA GLN A 463 -6.85 12.52 -20.13
C GLN A 463 -5.45 12.47 -19.48
N GLU A 464 -4.90 11.29 -19.20
CA GLU A 464 -3.64 11.17 -18.43
C GLU A 464 -2.35 11.20 -19.28
N ASN A 465 -2.43 11.11 -20.62
CA ASN A 465 -1.23 11.02 -21.49
C ASN A 465 -0.96 12.20 -22.44
N ILE A 466 -1.62 13.37 -22.29
CA ILE A 466 -1.32 14.56 -23.12
C ILE A 466 -0.92 15.82 -22.33
N SER A 467 -0.91 15.84 -20.99
CA SER A 467 -0.53 17.08 -20.27
C SER A 467 0.97 17.29 -20.02
N VAL A 468 1.85 16.46 -20.58
CA VAL A 468 3.31 16.67 -20.53
C VAL A 468 3.94 16.52 -21.91
N ALA A 469 3.51 17.33 -22.88
CA ALA A 469 4.30 17.68 -24.05
C ALA A 469 3.79 18.96 -24.72
N GLY A 470 4.63 19.99 -24.74
CA GLY A 470 4.75 21.01 -25.78
C GLY A 470 3.48 21.57 -26.44
N SER A 471 3.18 22.82 -26.10
CA SER A 471 2.58 23.79 -27.01
C SER A 471 3.23 23.72 -28.40
N THR A 472 2.45 23.40 -29.44
CA THR A 472 2.63 23.95 -30.79
C THR A 472 1.35 23.78 -31.59
N SER A 473 0.94 24.88 -32.22
CA SER A 473 -0.16 25.05 -33.15
C SER A 473 -0.36 23.91 -34.15
N ARG A 474 -1.62 23.50 -34.38
CA ARG A 474 -2.00 22.97 -35.69
C ARG A 474 -3.45 23.29 -36.05
N LEU A 475 -3.56 24.02 -37.16
CA LEU A 475 -4.75 24.27 -37.96
C LEU A 475 -5.45 22.95 -38.31
N GLU A 476 -6.74 22.83 -37.97
CA GLU A 476 -7.61 21.84 -38.58
C GLU A 476 -8.39 22.46 -39.75
N ARG A 477 -8.15 21.91 -40.94
CA ARG A 477 -8.91 22.13 -42.16
C ARG A 477 -10.24 21.40 -42.06
N LYS A 478 -11.35 22.11 -42.26
CA LYS A 478 -12.67 21.54 -42.57
C LYS A 478 -12.65 20.89 -43.96
N PRO A 479 -13.41 19.82 -44.20
CA PRO A 479 -14.00 19.55 -45.49
C PRO A 479 -15.45 20.03 -45.54
N ASP A 480 -15.74 20.80 -46.58
CA ASP A 480 -17.08 21.20 -47.00
C ASP A 480 -17.95 20.00 -47.38
N ARG A 481 -19.25 20.06 -47.04
CA ARG A 481 -20.32 19.71 -47.99
C ARG A 481 -21.66 20.35 -47.59
N GLN A 482 -22.24 21.00 -48.59
CA GLN A 482 -23.48 21.76 -48.62
C GLN A 482 -24.72 20.87 -48.47
N MET A 483 -25.78 21.37 -47.81
CA MET A 483 -27.08 21.72 -48.43
C MET A 483 -28.09 22.22 -47.37
N GLN A 484 -28.79 23.32 -47.70
CA GLN A 484 -30.01 23.88 -47.06
C GLN A 484 -31.25 23.51 -47.94
N PRO A 485 -32.53 23.89 -47.67
CA PRO A 485 -33.15 24.55 -46.49
C PRO A 485 -34.54 23.97 -46.02
N SER A 486 -35.08 24.60 -44.95
CA SER A 486 -36.49 24.88 -44.63
C SER A 486 -37.42 23.79 -44.07
N LEU A 487 -37.92 24.00 -42.84
CA LEU A 487 -39.33 24.30 -42.55
C LEU A 487 -39.51 24.61 -41.05
N ALA A 488 -40.19 25.71 -40.76
CA ALA A 488 -40.58 26.14 -39.44
C ALA A 488 -41.87 25.42 -38.99
N GLN A 489 -41.97 25.04 -37.72
CA GLN A 489 -43.02 25.49 -36.77
C GLN A 489 -43.12 24.56 -35.53
N GLN A 490 -43.50 25.19 -34.41
CA GLN A 490 -44.00 24.63 -33.14
C GLN A 490 -42.97 24.27 -32.05
N GLY A 491 -42.53 25.31 -31.32
CA GLY A 491 -43.06 25.58 -29.98
C GLY A 491 -42.72 24.61 -28.85
N LEU A 492 -41.67 24.93 -28.08
CA LEU A 492 -41.58 24.71 -26.63
C LEU A 492 -40.45 25.62 -26.09
N GLN A 493 -40.82 26.77 -25.53
CA GLN A 493 -39.92 27.66 -24.80
C GLN A 493 -39.74 27.13 -23.37
N PHE A 494 -38.51 26.80 -22.99
CA PHE A 494 -38.08 26.75 -21.59
C PHE A 494 -37.33 28.06 -21.26
N PRO A 495 -37.56 28.68 -20.09
CA PRO A 495 -36.97 29.97 -19.75
C PRO A 495 -35.46 29.84 -19.48
N VAL A 496 -34.68 30.72 -20.12
CA VAL A 496 -33.29 30.98 -19.78
C VAL A 496 -33.26 31.76 -18.46
N PRO A 497 -32.57 31.31 -17.40
CA PRO A 497 -32.39 32.12 -16.20
C PRO A 497 -31.41 33.25 -16.50
N SER A 498 -31.82 34.47 -16.15
CA SER A 498 -31.01 35.67 -16.11
C SER A 498 -29.76 35.46 -15.23
N THR A 499 -28.59 35.78 -15.77
CA THR A 499 -27.35 35.89 -14.99
C THR A 499 -27.51 37.01 -13.96
N THR A 500 -27.25 36.69 -12.70
CA THR A 500 -27.29 37.65 -11.60
C THR A 500 -26.08 38.59 -11.68
N ARG A 501 -26.28 39.84 -11.27
CA ARG A 501 -25.33 40.97 -11.34
C ARG A 501 -23.99 40.74 -10.61
N ASP A 502 -23.83 39.63 -9.88
CA ASP A 502 -22.65 39.25 -9.08
C ASP A 502 -21.56 38.51 -9.88
N GLU A 503 -21.93 37.64 -10.83
CA GLU A 503 -20.93 36.85 -11.59
C GLU A 503 -20.08 37.72 -12.51
N THR A 504 -20.68 38.76 -13.10
CA THR A 504 -19.96 39.71 -13.98
C THR A 504 -18.95 40.56 -13.20
N HIS A 505 -19.22 40.87 -11.93
CA HIS A 505 -18.29 41.57 -11.05
C HIS A 505 -17.11 40.66 -10.65
N LEU A 506 -17.38 39.42 -10.26
CA LEU A 506 -16.35 38.43 -9.92
C LEU A 506 -15.41 38.11 -11.08
N LEU A 507 -15.96 37.96 -12.30
CA LEU A 507 -15.16 37.72 -13.50
C LEU A 507 -14.24 38.91 -13.82
N ARG A 508 -14.69 40.14 -13.57
CA ARG A 508 -13.89 41.35 -13.76
C ARG A 508 -12.74 41.45 -12.76
N GLU A 509 -12.99 41.16 -11.48
CA GLU A 509 -11.93 41.15 -10.45
C GLU A 509 -10.90 40.04 -10.70
N LEU A 510 -11.33 38.83 -11.10
CA LEU A 510 -10.43 37.74 -11.46
C LEU A 510 -9.54 38.07 -12.67
N SER A 511 -10.09 38.78 -13.67
CA SER A 511 -9.31 39.25 -14.82
C SER A 511 -8.26 40.29 -14.42
N THR A 512 -8.58 41.15 -13.45
CA THR A 512 -7.69 42.20 -12.94
C THR A 512 -6.56 41.61 -12.10
N LEU A 513 -6.87 40.61 -11.25
CA LEU A 513 -5.89 39.85 -10.49
C LEU A 513 -4.90 39.11 -11.40
N ARG A 514 -5.41 38.46 -12.46
CA ARG A 514 -4.58 37.76 -13.45
C ARG A 514 -3.63 38.72 -14.18
N THR A 515 -4.11 39.92 -14.50
CA THR A 515 -3.29 40.96 -15.16
C THR A 515 -2.21 41.48 -14.22
N SER A 516 -2.53 41.70 -12.94
CA SER A 516 -1.60 42.17 -11.91
C SER A 516 -0.51 41.14 -11.60
N LEU A 517 -0.86 39.85 -11.54
CA LEU A 517 0.11 38.75 -11.35
C LEU A 517 1.02 38.58 -12.57
N SER A 518 0.46 38.68 -13.79
CA SER A 518 1.24 38.67 -15.03
C SER A 518 2.25 39.82 -15.06
N HIS A 519 1.82 41.04 -14.72
CA HIS A 519 2.70 42.20 -14.62
C HIS A 519 3.79 42.02 -13.55
N PHE A 520 3.44 41.50 -12.37
CA PHE A 520 4.42 41.20 -11.31
C PHE A 520 5.50 40.20 -11.77
N THR A 521 5.09 39.11 -12.44
CA THR A 521 6.05 38.12 -12.96
C THR A 521 6.90 38.62 -14.12
N SER A 522 6.41 39.59 -14.88
CA SER A 522 7.15 40.29 -15.94
C SER A 522 8.20 41.26 -15.37
N VAL A 523 7.85 41.99 -14.32
CA VAL A 523 8.72 42.99 -13.66
C VAL A 523 9.75 42.31 -12.73
N TYR A 524 9.42 41.17 -12.12
CA TYR A 524 10.28 40.43 -11.19
C TYR A 524 10.50 38.97 -11.64
N PRO A 525 11.23 38.71 -12.74
CA PRO A 525 11.44 37.36 -13.25
C PRO A 525 12.36 36.52 -12.33
N SER A 526 12.12 35.21 -12.29
CA SER A 526 12.91 34.25 -11.51
C SER A 526 14.41 34.25 -11.90
N PRO A 527 15.37 34.07 -10.96
CA PRO A 527 16.81 34.16 -11.23
C PRO A 527 17.40 33.11 -12.20
N ARG A 528 16.59 32.27 -12.84
CA ARG A 528 17.01 31.24 -13.81
C ARG A 528 16.70 31.60 -15.28
N SER A 529 16.39 32.86 -15.58
CA SER A 529 16.15 33.34 -16.95
C SER A 529 17.43 33.95 -17.56
N PRO A 530 17.77 33.71 -18.85
CA PRO A 530 19.01 34.20 -19.47
C PRO A 530 19.07 35.73 -19.71
N ARG A 531 18.09 36.50 -19.23
CA ARG A 531 17.92 37.93 -19.55
C ARG A 531 18.04 38.89 -18.36
N ALA A 532 18.65 38.48 -17.25
CA ALA A 532 18.86 39.35 -16.09
C ALA A 532 20.16 40.17 -16.19
N LYS A 533 20.14 41.26 -16.97
CA LYS A 533 21.05 42.41 -16.79
C LYS A 533 20.18 43.64 -16.47
N ALA A 534 19.67 43.70 -15.24
CA ALA A 534 19.06 44.90 -14.69
C ALA A 534 19.28 44.90 -13.17
N GLU A 535 19.54 46.07 -12.59
CA GLU A 535 19.76 46.27 -11.15
C GLU A 535 18.58 45.74 -10.31
N PRO A 536 18.82 45.23 -9.09
CA PRO A 536 17.76 44.69 -8.26
C PRO A 536 16.79 45.80 -7.82
N PRO A 537 15.47 45.62 -7.99
CA PRO A 537 14.48 46.63 -7.64
C PRO A 537 14.40 46.85 -6.12
N SER A 538 14.09 48.10 -5.72
CA SER A 538 14.07 48.46 -4.30
C SER A 538 13.00 47.67 -3.51
N PRO A 539 13.28 47.30 -2.23
CA PRO A 539 12.33 46.57 -1.38
C PRO A 539 10.97 47.25 -1.22
N SER A 540 10.93 48.59 -1.33
CA SER A 540 9.69 49.37 -1.26
C SER A 540 8.75 49.09 -2.44
N ASN A 541 9.29 48.90 -3.64
CA ASN A 541 8.49 48.70 -4.85
C ASN A 541 7.88 47.29 -4.91
N ILE A 542 8.62 46.29 -4.41
CA ILE A 542 8.10 44.92 -4.26
C ILE A 542 6.97 44.88 -3.23
N SER A 543 7.16 45.56 -2.09
CA SER A 543 6.15 45.64 -1.04
C SER A 543 4.86 46.32 -1.53
N HIS A 544 4.97 47.38 -2.35
CA HIS A 544 3.82 48.08 -2.90
C HIS A 544 3.00 47.18 -3.86
N HIS A 545 3.67 46.46 -4.75
CA HIS A 545 2.99 45.58 -5.71
C HIS A 545 2.34 44.35 -5.03
N LEU A 546 2.98 43.80 -3.99
CA LEU A 546 2.40 42.70 -3.21
C LEU A 546 1.18 43.16 -2.38
N SER A 547 1.22 44.39 -1.85
CA SER A 547 0.09 44.96 -1.11
C SER A 547 -1.15 45.13 -2.00
N ALA A 548 -0.98 45.53 -3.26
CA ALA A 548 -2.08 45.64 -4.22
C ALA A 548 -2.70 44.26 -4.55
N ILE A 549 -1.87 43.23 -4.75
CA ILE A 549 -2.33 41.85 -4.99
C ILE A 549 -3.14 41.32 -3.78
N VAL A 550 -2.65 41.58 -2.56
CA VAL A 550 -3.34 41.18 -1.33
C VAL A 550 -4.69 41.90 -1.17
N GLN A 551 -4.78 43.17 -1.55
CA GLN A 551 -6.07 43.89 -1.53
C GLN A 551 -7.10 43.28 -2.48
N HIS A 552 -6.72 42.91 -3.71
CA HIS A 552 -7.65 42.25 -4.65
C HIS A 552 -8.10 40.86 -4.17
N ILE A 553 -7.20 40.09 -3.55
CA ILE A 553 -7.55 38.80 -2.94
C ILE A 553 -8.57 39.00 -1.80
N ASN A 554 -8.38 40.02 -0.97
CA ASN A 554 -9.31 40.31 0.12
C ASN A 554 -10.70 40.74 -0.39
N ILE A 555 -10.78 41.52 -1.47
CA ILE A 555 -12.04 41.91 -2.12
C ILE A 555 -12.78 40.67 -2.65
N LEU A 556 -12.08 39.79 -3.38
CA LEU A 556 -12.63 38.52 -3.88
C LEU A 556 -13.13 37.62 -2.75
N THR A 557 -12.41 37.58 -1.63
CA THR A 557 -12.78 36.77 -0.46
C THR A 557 -14.03 37.34 0.24
N ALA A 558 -14.18 38.66 0.27
CA ALA A 558 -15.36 39.32 0.84
C ALA A 558 -16.62 39.15 -0.03
N SER A 559 -16.48 39.18 -1.36
CA SER A 559 -17.59 38.93 -2.30
C SER A 559 -18.09 37.48 -2.32
N LEU A 560 -17.28 36.52 -1.82
CA LEU A 560 -17.63 35.10 -1.72
C LEU A 560 -18.18 34.71 -0.33
N ALA A 561 -18.27 35.65 0.61
CA ALA A 561 -18.81 35.39 1.94
C ALA A 561 -20.36 35.34 1.90
N PRO A 562 -21.01 34.31 2.45
CA PRO A 562 -22.47 34.18 2.39
C PRO A 562 -23.17 35.27 3.23
N VAL A 563 -24.17 35.93 2.64
CA VAL A 563 -25.06 36.90 3.32
C VAL A 563 -25.93 36.17 4.37
N PRO A 564 -25.99 36.62 5.64
CA PRO A 564 -26.85 36.00 6.64
C PRO A 564 -28.32 36.40 6.41
N ARG A 565 -29.22 35.41 6.31
CA ARG A 565 -30.69 35.63 6.35
C ARG A 565 -31.16 35.85 7.79
N PRO A 566 -32.18 36.70 8.03
CA PRO A 566 -32.63 37.00 9.39
C PRO A 566 -33.40 35.83 10.02
N LEU A 567 -33.17 35.65 11.31
CA LEU A 567 -33.72 34.61 12.18
C LEU A 567 -35.23 34.79 12.40
N ARG A 568 -35.99 33.70 12.30
CA ARG A 568 -37.34 33.59 12.89
C ARG A 568 -37.22 32.87 14.24
N THR A 569 -37.83 33.47 15.25
CA THR A 569 -37.72 33.23 16.69
C THR A 569 -38.11 31.82 17.16
N VAL A 570 -37.22 31.15 17.91
CA VAL A 570 -37.53 30.13 18.93
C VAL A 570 -36.56 30.30 20.12
N ARG A 571 -37.08 30.15 21.34
CA ARG A 571 -36.46 30.42 22.66
C ARG A 571 -35.19 29.61 22.97
N PRO A 572 -34.34 30.05 23.92
CA PRO A 572 -32.97 29.58 24.07
C PRO A 572 -32.86 28.29 24.91
N ASP A 573 -31.98 27.39 24.49
CA ASP A 573 -31.54 26.25 25.31
C ASP A 573 -30.02 26.31 25.53
N GLN A 574 -29.61 26.00 26.76
CA GLN A 574 -28.40 26.44 27.45
C GLN A 574 -27.14 25.62 27.09
N GLN A 575 -27.05 25.04 25.89
CA GLN A 575 -25.97 24.11 25.48
C GLN A 575 -24.86 24.73 24.60
N LYS A 576 -25.02 25.95 24.08
CA LYS A 576 -24.02 26.57 23.18
C LYS A 576 -22.87 27.31 23.89
N GLY A 577 -22.96 27.54 25.20
CA GLY A 577 -21.88 28.17 25.98
C GLY A 577 -20.69 27.24 26.28
N ASP A 578 -20.96 25.95 26.45
CA ASP A 578 -19.96 24.95 26.84
C ASP A 578 -19.02 24.54 25.69
N GLU A 579 -19.48 24.57 24.44
CA GLU A 579 -18.63 24.26 23.29
C GLU A 579 -17.58 25.34 23.06
N TRP A 580 -17.94 26.63 23.16
CA TRP A 580 -16.98 27.73 23.01
C TRP A 580 -15.91 27.72 24.11
N HIS A 581 -16.27 27.37 25.34
CA HIS A 581 -15.31 27.20 26.44
C HIS A 581 -14.38 25.99 26.22
N ARG A 582 -14.85 24.91 25.59
CA ARG A 582 -14.02 23.76 25.20
C ARG A 582 -13.03 24.11 24.08
N TRP A 583 -13.46 24.85 23.07
CA TRP A 583 -12.58 25.34 22.00
C TRP A 583 -11.50 26.27 22.54
N ALA A 584 -11.85 27.22 23.42
CA ALA A 584 -10.88 28.12 24.05
C ALA A 584 -9.82 27.37 24.89
N LYS A 585 -10.23 26.35 25.66
CA LYS A 585 -9.29 25.47 26.40
C LYS A 585 -8.38 24.67 25.47
N MET A 586 -8.89 24.22 24.32
CA MET A 586 -8.12 23.48 23.33
C MET A 586 -7.07 24.36 22.64
N PHE A 587 -7.43 25.60 22.26
CA PHE A 587 -6.48 26.57 21.69
C PHE A 587 -5.40 26.97 22.69
N SER A 588 -5.75 27.21 23.96
CA SER A 588 -4.76 27.51 25.01
C SER A 588 -3.78 26.34 25.26
N ARG A 589 -4.27 25.09 25.18
CA ARG A 589 -3.42 23.89 25.28
C ARG A 589 -2.50 23.73 24.08
N TRP A 590 -2.98 24.06 22.87
CA TRP A 590 -2.18 24.03 21.65
C TRP A 590 -1.06 25.08 21.68
N ASP A 591 -1.36 26.28 22.18
CA ASP A 591 -0.38 27.36 22.28
C ASP A 591 0.72 27.07 23.32
N ARG A 592 0.36 26.40 24.44
CA ARG A 592 1.34 25.85 25.40
C ARG A 592 2.25 24.79 24.79
N ILE A 593 1.71 23.87 23.98
CA ILE A 593 2.52 22.83 23.31
C ILE A 593 3.47 23.47 22.28
N ARG A 594 3.01 24.49 21.56
CA ARG A 594 3.83 25.26 20.62
C ARG A 594 4.98 25.98 21.33
N THR A 595 4.72 26.62 22.47
CA THR A 595 5.77 27.29 23.25
C THR A 595 6.77 26.32 23.86
N LEU A 596 6.33 25.15 24.34
CA LEU A 596 7.23 24.11 24.85
C LEU A 596 8.15 23.55 23.76
N ARG A 597 7.64 23.31 22.55
CA ARG A 597 8.47 22.86 21.41
C ARG A 597 9.47 23.91 20.95
N GLU A 598 9.14 25.19 21.00
CA GLU A 598 10.09 26.27 20.70
C GLU A 598 11.14 26.43 21.80
N ALA A 599 10.79 26.20 23.07
CA ALA A 599 11.74 26.15 24.18
C ALA A 599 12.71 24.96 24.05
N GLU A 600 12.20 23.79 23.67
CA GLU A 600 12.99 22.57 23.44
C GLU A 600 13.96 22.73 22.25
N LYS A 601 13.51 23.29 21.12
CA LYS A 601 14.39 23.65 19.99
C LYS A 601 15.50 24.62 20.40
N LYS A 602 15.19 25.60 21.27
CA LYS A 602 16.20 26.51 21.83
C LYS A 602 17.18 25.78 22.75
N ASN A 603 16.73 24.80 23.52
CA ASN A 603 17.58 24.01 24.41
C ASN A 603 18.53 23.10 23.62
N ILE A 604 18.00 22.39 22.61
CA ILE A 604 18.79 21.56 21.69
C ILE A 604 19.86 22.40 20.96
N ARG A 605 19.52 23.62 20.51
CA ARG A 605 20.49 24.56 19.92
C ARG A 605 21.56 25.00 20.92
N ARG A 606 21.20 25.22 22.20
CA ARG A 606 22.16 25.58 23.26
C ARG A 606 23.10 24.43 23.60
N GLU A 607 22.60 23.20 23.69
CA GLU A 607 23.41 22.00 23.94
C GLU A 607 24.32 21.66 22.76
N SER A 608 23.83 21.82 21.52
CA SER A 608 24.64 21.66 20.31
C SER A 608 25.76 22.71 20.24
N ASN A 609 25.50 23.96 20.63
CA ASN A 609 26.54 24.99 20.70
C ASN A 609 27.55 24.73 21.83
N LYS A 610 27.11 24.20 22.99
CA LYS A 610 28.02 23.79 24.08
C LYS A 610 28.91 22.62 23.66
N SER A 611 28.38 21.64 22.94
CA SER A 611 29.17 20.49 22.45
C SER A 611 30.14 20.89 21.35
N LEU A 612 29.76 21.82 20.46
CA LEU A 612 30.67 22.44 19.49
C LEU A 612 31.80 23.23 20.16
N GLN A 613 31.49 24.01 21.20
CA GLN A 613 32.51 24.73 21.97
C GLN A 613 33.45 23.79 22.74
N ALA A 614 32.94 22.68 23.29
CA ALA A 614 33.75 21.66 23.92
C ALA A 614 34.69 20.96 22.92
N ARG A 615 34.17 20.55 21.76
CA ARG A 615 34.98 19.97 20.67
C ARG A 615 36.02 20.93 20.12
N TRP A 616 35.73 22.23 20.10
CA TRP A 616 36.68 23.26 19.68
C TRP A 616 37.80 23.48 20.72
N ARG A 617 37.49 23.42 22.02
CA ARG A 617 38.49 23.42 23.10
C ARG A 617 39.37 22.17 23.08
N ASP A 618 38.80 20.99 22.86
CA ASP A 618 39.56 19.73 22.74
C ASP A 618 40.46 19.73 21.49
N ALA A 619 40.03 20.35 20.40
CA ALA A 619 40.84 20.52 19.20
C ALA A 619 42.00 21.53 19.39
N GLN A 620 41.80 22.56 20.21
CA GLN A 620 42.85 23.51 20.62
C GLN A 620 43.89 22.83 21.53
N LEU A 621 43.45 22.04 22.52
CA LEU A 621 44.34 21.28 23.41
C LEU A 621 45.15 20.21 22.65
N ASN A 622 44.54 19.52 21.69
CA ASN A 622 45.23 18.55 20.83
C ASN A 622 46.24 19.19 19.85
N ARG A 623 46.09 20.49 19.53
CA ARG A 623 47.09 21.23 18.73
C ARG A 623 48.29 21.67 19.56
N LEU A 624 48.12 21.89 20.87
CA LEU A 624 49.22 22.24 21.79
C LEU A 624 50.02 21.02 22.24
N GLY A 625 49.45 19.81 22.24
CA GLY A 625 50.13 18.57 22.61
C GLY A 625 51.01 17.91 21.54
N LYS A 626 51.16 18.50 20.34
CA LYS A 626 51.89 17.90 19.20
C LYS A 626 53.28 18.50 18.93
N ARG A 627 53.98 18.97 19.96
CA ARG A 627 55.43 19.27 19.90
C ARG A 627 56.14 18.65 21.11
N GLY A 628 56.74 17.48 20.92
CA GLY A 628 57.59 16.81 21.91
C GLY A 628 57.77 15.31 21.58
N THR A 629 59.01 14.92 21.32
CA THR A 629 59.51 13.65 20.75
C THR A 629 59.47 12.41 21.69
N PRO A 630 59.70 11.18 21.15
CA PRO A 630 59.41 9.89 21.82
C PRO A 630 60.66 9.16 22.35
N VAL A 631 60.57 8.42 23.47
CA VAL A 631 61.40 7.21 23.79
C VAL A 631 60.68 6.33 24.84
N ALA A 632 60.95 5.03 24.74
CA ALA A 632 60.44 3.81 25.37
C ALA A 632 60.48 3.64 26.93
N MET A 633 59.95 2.46 27.35
CA MET A 633 59.91 1.83 28.68
C MET A 633 58.77 2.33 29.59
N GLY A 634 57.97 1.51 30.28
CA GLY A 634 58.09 0.12 30.69
C GLY A 634 57.78 0.03 32.19
N ARG A 635 56.67 -0.65 32.56
CA ARG A 635 56.32 -1.19 33.89
C ARG A 635 55.94 -0.22 35.05
N TRP A 636 54.69 -0.39 35.48
CA TRP A 636 54.20 -0.57 36.86
C TRP A 636 54.69 0.34 38.02
N ARG A 637 53.73 1.15 38.52
CA ARG A 637 53.15 1.12 39.88
C ARG A 637 54.06 1.46 41.09
N ASN A 638 53.98 2.69 41.62
CA ASN A 638 53.45 3.02 42.97
C ASN A 638 53.83 4.44 43.49
N LYS A 639 52.90 4.98 44.29
CA LYS A 639 52.97 6.08 45.29
C LYS A 639 53.17 7.52 44.77
N LEU A 640 52.16 8.40 44.86
CA LEU A 640 51.67 9.15 46.04
C LEU A 640 52.71 10.11 46.67
N LEU A 641 52.36 11.40 46.55
CA LEU A 641 52.65 12.57 47.40
C LEU A 641 53.79 13.53 47.02
N SER A 642 53.36 14.80 47.00
CA SER A 642 54.04 16.10 47.13
C SER A 642 54.95 16.61 46.00
N GLY A 643 54.49 17.70 45.38
CA GLY A 643 55.17 18.57 44.44
C GLY A 643 54.15 19.50 43.81
#